data_AF-A0A2U1VX23-F1
#
_entry.id   AF-A0A2U1VX23-F1
#
_cell.length_a   1.000
_cell.length_b   1.000
_cell.length_c   1.000
_cell.angle_alpha   90.00
_cell.angle_beta   90.00
_cell.angle_gamma   90.00
#
_symmetry.space_group_name_H-M   'P 1'
#
loop_
_entity.id
_entity.type
_entity.pdbx_description
1 polymer ?
#
loop_
_entity_poly.entity_id
_entity_poly.type
_entity_poly.pdbx_seq_one_letter_code
_entity_poly.pdbx_strand_id
1 'polypeptide(L)'
;MTTVAEALQIAVGLHRTDRLDEARALYLRILEVDPRNAATLHLLGLVERRHGRRDKALELIRAALEIAPDMADACCNLGSTLSDLGRVDAAAAAHRRALVLDPALEAAHNGLATLLCSRGGPRDWAAAAASFRRVLRLQPDRPHVYHDLGIALRQDAAVEAALGSQRNALSLRPDFAAAHMNLGNLLVELGRLDEALTCFRRSLTIEPEQGGALYNQGNAQHAAGLADAAVDSYARAARAGVALALTRLADVLTGLGRLAEAEQVLRLALTSPDSDVPGAIDMLSALLVRQGRYEESRRFFADYRYPHLADPNAFRIECLTAIAESWLAAGEVDHAVEVLANVHGHGSRFFTVKSIAGLQQTLARQGTRLERPVNPDPGQPRICSSTLATHGRFAHNVLEYVLLRLYAEMFGYRMETPDWVGGHYFDLDDPKPSGGLKPMHFARRILNDLVTGRRDDPRADVDILSPLFLFEHREEWRERVQSWLRPRPAWLPRLDPVMQALKRRGNTVVALHIRRGDFVWFRYTITETSWYVDWLRALWPTLDRPVLYIATDDPATIDDFAAFAPVSLGDLARDGLVEPWTGLEFLQDFHVLMNADVLGVSAQSGYSQLAALLNRNACLFVEPDAAARQIRPYSPWTSPSGTP
;
A
#
# COMPACT_ATOMS: atom_id res chain seq x y z
N MET A 1 -30.67 24.88 55.70
CA MET A 1 -30.06 23.70 55.07
C MET A 1 -30.06 23.96 53.59
N THR A 2 -28.90 23.95 52.94
CA THR A 2 -28.83 23.99 51.47
C THR A 2 -29.45 22.70 50.95
N THR A 3 -30.46 22.80 50.09
CA THR A 3 -31.08 21.61 49.48
C THR A 3 -30.10 20.93 48.52
N VAL A 4 -30.32 19.64 48.20
CA VAL A 4 -29.52 18.93 47.18
C VAL A 4 -29.50 19.69 45.85
N ALA A 5 -30.62 20.30 45.46
CA ALA A 5 -30.72 21.10 44.25
C ALA A 5 -29.87 22.38 44.29
N GLU A 6 -29.89 23.11 45.40
CA GLU A 6 -29.05 24.32 45.58
C GLU A 6 -27.56 23.96 45.62
N ALA A 7 -27.18 22.87 46.31
CA ALA A 7 -25.81 22.40 46.35
C ALA A 7 -25.32 21.98 44.95
N LEU A 8 -26.16 21.32 44.16
CA LEU A 8 -25.87 20.93 42.78
C LEU A 8 -25.66 22.16 41.88
N GLN A 9 -26.48 23.21 42.03
CA GLN A 9 -26.29 24.45 41.29
C GLN A 9 -24.95 25.13 41.60
N ILE A 10 -24.56 25.16 42.88
CA ILE A 10 -23.25 25.70 43.30
C ILE A 10 -22.11 24.86 42.70
N ALA A 11 -22.20 23.54 42.78
CA ALA A 11 -21.19 22.62 42.24
C ALA A 11 -21.05 22.77 40.71
N VAL A 12 -22.16 22.93 39.99
CA VAL A 12 -22.17 23.21 38.54
C VAL A 12 -21.53 24.57 38.24
N GLY A 13 -21.81 25.60 39.05
CA GLY A 13 -21.16 26.91 38.93
C GLY A 13 -19.64 26.81 39.06
N LEU A 14 -19.16 26.11 40.09
CA LEU A 14 -17.72 25.88 40.32
C LEU A 14 -17.09 25.11 39.17
N HIS A 15 -17.75 24.06 38.67
CA HIS A 15 -17.31 23.28 37.52
C HIS A 15 -17.18 24.16 36.26
N ARG A 16 -18.17 25.02 35.99
CA ARG A 16 -18.12 25.97 34.85
C ARG A 16 -16.98 26.98 34.95
N THR A 17 -16.57 27.33 36.16
CA THR A 17 -15.41 28.21 36.42
C THR A 17 -14.07 27.46 36.59
N ASP A 18 -14.01 26.18 36.19
CA ASP A 18 -12.83 25.31 36.27
C ASP A 18 -12.26 25.09 37.69
N ARG A 19 -13.06 25.36 38.74
CA ARG A 19 -12.72 25.04 40.13
C ARG A 19 -13.07 23.59 40.44
N LEU A 20 -12.40 22.68 39.74
CA LEU A 20 -12.78 21.26 39.65
C LEU A 20 -12.70 20.51 40.98
N ASP A 21 -11.71 20.81 41.83
CA ASP A 21 -11.59 20.15 43.14
C ASP A 21 -12.71 20.52 44.12
N GLU A 22 -13.14 21.78 44.10
CA GLU A 22 -14.25 22.25 44.93
C GLU A 22 -15.60 21.74 44.42
N ALA A 23 -15.78 21.72 43.09
CA ALA A 23 -16.94 21.10 42.46
C ALA A 23 -17.02 19.61 42.81
N ARG A 24 -15.89 18.89 42.74
CA ARG A 24 -15.75 17.48 43.11
C ARG A 24 -16.17 17.25 44.56
N ALA A 25 -15.65 18.04 45.49
CA ALA A 25 -15.98 17.92 46.91
C ALA A 25 -17.47 18.09 47.17
N LEU A 26 -18.12 19.05 46.49
CA LEU A 26 -19.57 19.24 46.60
C LEU A 26 -20.36 18.10 45.95
N TYR A 27 -19.95 17.60 44.78
CA TYR A 27 -20.61 16.44 44.16
C TYR A 27 -20.54 15.20 45.06
N LEU A 28 -19.40 14.94 45.72
CA LEU A 28 -19.27 13.85 46.68
C LEU A 28 -20.22 14.01 47.86
N ARG A 29 -20.31 15.21 48.45
CA ARG A 29 -21.26 15.51 49.55
C ARG A 29 -22.72 15.36 49.12
N ILE A 30 -23.05 15.71 47.88
CA ILE A 30 -24.39 15.48 47.34
C ILE A 30 -24.67 13.98 47.26
N LEU A 31 -23.72 13.17 46.79
CA LEU A 31 -23.87 11.72 46.68
C LEU A 31 -23.87 10.99 48.04
N GLU A 32 -23.31 11.58 49.09
CA GLU A 32 -23.47 11.08 50.47
C GLU A 32 -24.93 11.16 50.94
N VAL A 33 -25.67 12.18 50.50
CA VAL A 33 -27.07 12.42 50.89
C VAL A 33 -28.05 11.77 49.90
N ASP A 34 -27.74 11.81 48.61
CA ASP A 34 -28.54 11.23 47.52
C ASP A 34 -27.62 10.39 46.58
N PRO A 35 -27.31 9.13 46.96
CA PRO A 35 -26.41 8.28 46.17
C PRO A 35 -26.93 7.94 44.77
N ARG A 36 -28.24 8.13 44.52
CA ARG A 36 -28.90 7.84 43.24
C ARG A 36 -29.15 9.10 42.41
N ASN A 37 -28.46 10.20 42.71
CA ASN A 37 -28.55 11.42 41.92
C ASN A 37 -27.82 11.27 40.56
N ALA A 38 -28.53 10.88 39.51
CA ALA A 38 -27.95 10.61 38.19
C ALA A 38 -27.17 11.80 37.61
N ALA A 39 -27.69 13.03 37.75
CA ALA A 39 -27.03 14.24 37.28
C ALA A 39 -25.69 14.49 38.00
N THR A 40 -25.65 14.28 39.32
CA THR A 40 -24.42 14.43 40.11
C THR A 40 -23.40 13.35 39.77
N LEU A 41 -23.83 12.09 39.61
CA LEU A 41 -22.96 10.99 39.16
C LEU A 41 -22.32 11.29 37.80
N HIS A 42 -23.12 11.75 36.83
CA HIS A 42 -22.63 12.14 35.50
C HIS A 42 -21.62 13.29 35.57
N LEU A 43 -21.95 14.37 36.28
CA LEU A 43 -21.08 15.55 36.39
C LEU A 43 -19.79 15.27 37.17
N LEU A 44 -19.84 14.44 38.21
CA LEU A 44 -18.65 13.97 38.91
C LEU A 44 -17.79 13.13 37.97
N GLY A 45 -18.40 12.26 37.16
CA GLY A 45 -17.67 11.48 36.15
C GLY A 45 -16.89 12.36 35.17
N LEU A 46 -17.46 13.49 34.74
CA LEU A 46 -16.74 14.47 33.92
C LEU A 46 -15.53 15.08 34.62
N VAL A 47 -15.67 15.43 35.89
CA VAL A 47 -14.55 15.96 36.69
C VAL A 47 -13.45 14.91 36.86
N GLU A 48 -13.82 13.65 37.11
CA GLU A 48 -12.86 12.55 37.22
C GLU A 48 -12.12 12.29 35.91
N ARG A 49 -12.81 12.40 34.76
CA ARG A 49 -12.20 12.31 33.43
C ARG A 49 -11.16 13.41 33.22
N ARG A 50 -11.48 14.65 33.61
CA ARG A 50 -10.57 15.82 33.52
C ARG A 50 -9.34 15.67 34.41
N HIS A 51 -9.47 15.00 35.55
CA HIS A 51 -8.34 14.61 36.42
C HIS A 51 -7.55 13.39 35.91
N GLY A 52 -7.85 12.87 34.72
CA GLY A 52 -7.18 11.70 34.15
C GLY A 52 -7.62 10.36 34.75
N ARG A 53 -8.57 10.35 35.69
CA ARG A 53 -9.12 9.15 36.34
C ARG A 53 -10.24 8.53 35.49
N ARG A 54 -9.86 8.11 34.28
CA ARG A 54 -10.77 7.65 33.20
C ARG A 54 -11.63 6.45 33.58
N ASP A 55 -11.08 5.47 34.31
CA ASP A 55 -11.87 4.31 34.78
C ASP A 55 -12.95 4.71 35.79
N LYS A 56 -12.63 5.64 36.70
CA LYS A 56 -13.62 6.14 37.66
C LYS A 56 -14.70 6.97 36.97
N ALA A 57 -14.32 7.77 35.98
CA ALA A 57 -15.28 8.48 35.13
C ALA A 57 -16.23 7.50 34.43
N LEU A 58 -15.71 6.40 33.88
CA LEU A 58 -16.51 5.38 33.22
C LEU A 58 -17.51 4.73 34.18
N GLU A 59 -17.09 4.38 35.39
CA GLU A 59 -17.95 3.81 36.44
C GLU A 59 -19.11 4.77 36.80
N LEU A 60 -18.78 6.04 37.10
CA LEU A 60 -19.75 7.05 37.52
C LEU A 60 -20.78 7.38 36.43
N ILE A 61 -20.32 7.52 35.17
CA ILE A 61 -21.22 7.81 34.04
C ILE A 61 -22.14 6.60 33.75
N ARG A 62 -21.65 5.37 33.91
CA ARG A 62 -22.49 4.17 33.79
C ARG A 62 -23.54 4.11 34.89
N ALA A 63 -23.16 4.38 36.15
CA ALA A 63 -24.11 4.45 37.26
C ALA A 63 -25.20 5.50 37.02
N ALA A 64 -24.84 6.68 36.48
CA ALA A 64 -25.81 7.69 36.08
C ALA A 64 -26.81 7.15 35.03
N LEU A 65 -26.32 6.43 34.01
CA LEU A 65 -27.14 5.87 32.93
C LEU A 65 -27.96 4.63 33.33
N GLU A 66 -27.57 3.92 34.40
CA GLU A 66 -28.40 2.88 35.02
C GLU A 66 -29.62 3.47 35.73
N ILE A 67 -29.48 4.67 36.29
CA ILE A 67 -30.56 5.38 36.99
C ILE A 67 -31.44 6.15 36.00
N ALA A 68 -30.83 6.85 35.05
CA ALA A 68 -31.50 7.69 34.05
C ALA A 68 -30.97 7.35 32.63
N PRO A 69 -31.56 6.35 31.96
CA PRO A 69 -31.05 5.83 30.69
C PRO A 69 -31.26 6.76 29.48
N ASP A 70 -32.04 7.82 29.63
CA ASP A 70 -32.43 8.79 28.60
C ASP A 70 -31.58 10.08 28.62
N MET A 71 -30.55 10.15 29.46
CA MET A 71 -29.59 11.26 29.48
C MET A 71 -28.67 11.24 28.26
N ALA A 72 -29.05 11.96 27.19
CA ALA A 72 -28.27 12.08 25.96
C ALA A 72 -26.84 12.58 26.20
N ASP A 73 -26.66 13.61 27.03
CA ASP A 73 -25.34 14.15 27.40
C ASP A 73 -24.47 13.12 28.14
N ALA A 74 -25.06 12.32 29.03
CA ALA A 74 -24.33 11.26 29.73
C ALA A 74 -23.91 10.14 28.75
N CYS A 75 -24.75 9.78 27.78
CA CYS A 75 -24.38 8.85 26.70
C CYS A 75 -23.23 9.41 25.83
N CYS A 76 -23.26 10.69 25.48
CA CYS A 76 -22.20 11.33 24.69
C CYS A 76 -20.86 11.36 25.46
N ASN A 77 -20.92 11.68 26.75
CA ASN A 77 -19.75 11.71 27.63
C ASN A 77 -19.22 10.31 27.96
N LEU A 78 -20.09 9.30 28.02
CA LEU A 78 -19.68 7.90 28.04
C LEU A 78 -18.86 7.56 26.79
N GLY A 79 -19.33 7.95 25.61
CA GLY A 79 -18.60 7.78 24.35
C GLY A 79 -17.21 8.40 24.40
N SER A 80 -17.12 9.65 24.83
CA SER A 80 -15.84 10.36 24.98
C SER A 80 -14.89 9.68 25.97
N THR A 81 -15.41 9.20 27.10
CA THR A 81 -14.61 8.49 28.13
C THR A 81 -14.10 7.14 27.62
N LEU A 82 -14.95 6.39 26.89
CA LEU A 82 -14.56 5.13 26.26
C LEU A 82 -13.50 5.34 25.17
N SER A 83 -13.59 6.44 24.41
CA SER A 83 -12.57 6.83 23.44
C SER A 83 -11.22 7.07 24.11
N ASP A 84 -11.18 7.82 25.22
CA ASP A 84 -9.94 8.06 25.97
C ASP A 84 -9.30 6.77 26.54
N LEU A 85 -10.10 5.72 26.71
CA LEU A 85 -9.68 4.37 27.13
C LEU A 85 -9.35 3.44 25.94
N GLY A 86 -9.39 3.93 24.70
CA GLY A 86 -9.12 3.14 23.49
C GLY A 86 -10.24 2.17 23.11
N ARG A 87 -11.42 2.25 23.73
CA ARG A 87 -12.57 1.35 23.47
C ARG A 87 -13.45 1.88 22.34
N VAL A 88 -12.89 1.90 21.12
CA VAL A 88 -13.45 2.59 19.94
C VAL A 88 -14.88 2.16 19.60
N ASP A 89 -15.17 0.85 19.49
CA ASP A 89 -16.51 0.40 19.08
C ASP A 89 -17.59 0.69 20.13
N ALA A 90 -17.24 0.54 21.42
CA ALA A 90 -18.12 0.88 22.52
C ALA A 90 -18.37 2.40 22.58
N ALA A 91 -17.34 3.21 22.29
CA ALA A 91 -17.47 4.66 22.21
C ALA A 91 -18.44 5.07 21.09
N ALA A 92 -18.29 4.50 19.90
CA ALA A 92 -19.19 4.75 18.77
C ALA A 92 -20.63 4.34 19.08
N ALA A 93 -20.85 3.21 19.76
CA ALA A 93 -22.17 2.78 20.20
C ALA A 93 -22.81 3.78 21.19
N ALA A 94 -22.05 4.30 22.15
CA ALA A 94 -22.52 5.30 23.10
C ALA A 94 -22.90 6.63 22.43
N HIS A 95 -22.10 7.12 21.47
CA HIS A 95 -22.47 8.30 20.69
C HIS A 95 -23.72 8.08 19.84
N ARG A 96 -23.87 6.91 19.18
CA ARG A 96 -25.10 6.58 18.45
C ARG A 96 -26.32 6.57 19.36
N ARG A 97 -26.20 6.01 20.57
CA ARG A 97 -27.27 6.05 21.57
C ARG A 97 -27.62 7.48 21.97
N ALA A 98 -26.62 8.34 22.19
CA ALA A 98 -26.85 9.76 22.47
C ALA A 98 -27.64 10.44 21.34
N LEU A 99 -27.33 10.11 20.08
CA LEU A 99 -28.02 10.64 18.89
C LEU A 99 -29.43 10.08 18.67
N VAL A 100 -29.74 8.89 19.21
CA VAL A 100 -31.12 8.39 19.25
C VAL A 100 -31.96 9.20 20.25
N LEU A 101 -31.37 9.58 21.38
CA LEU A 101 -32.02 10.36 22.44
C LEU A 101 -32.16 11.84 22.06
N ASP A 102 -31.11 12.42 21.48
CA ASP A 102 -31.08 13.78 20.95
C ASP A 102 -30.37 13.83 19.58
N PRO A 103 -31.14 13.81 18.47
CA PRO A 103 -30.57 13.91 17.12
C PRO A 103 -29.87 15.24 16.79
N ALA A 104 -30.06 16.28 17.61
CA ALA A 104 -29.42 17.59 17.46
C ALA A 104 -28.19 17.77 18.36
N LEU A 105 -27.78 16.75 19.12
CA LEU A 105 -26.61 16.82 20.00
C LEU A 105 -25.31 16.89 19.20
N GLU A 106 -24.82 18.12 18.98
CA GLU A 106 -23.63 18.43 18.18
C GLU A 106 -22.40 17.65 18.66
N ALA A 107 -22.13 17.65 19.97
CA ALA A 107 -20.97 16.97 20.56
C ALA A 107 -20.96 15.46 20.26
N ALA A 108 -22.13 14.83 20.14
CA ALA A 108 -22.23 13.41 19.80
C ALA A 108 -21.98 13.15 18.32
N HIS A 109 -22.43 14.04 17.42
CA HIS A 109 -22.07 13.99 16.00
C HIS A 109 -20.56 14.19 15.81
N ASN A 110 -19.97 15.18 16.47
CA ASN A 110 -18.54 15.45 16.39
C ASN A 110 -17.69 14.28 16.93
N GLY A 111 -18.02 13.78 18.12
CA GLY A 111 -17.32 12.64 18.73
C GLY A 111 -17.42 11.37 17.90
N LEU A 112 -18.60 11.07 17.33
CA LEU A 112 -18.77 9.94 16.42
C LEU A 112 -17.96 10.12 15.13
N ALA A 113 -17.95 11.31 14.54
CA ALA A 113 -17.21 11.60 13.32
C ALA A 113 -15.70 11.41 13.52
N THR A 114 -15.13 11.97 14.59
CA THR A 114 -13.71 11.80 14.92
C THR A 114 -13.33 10.34 15.15
N LEU A 115 -14.18 9.56 15.84
CA LEU A 115 -13.97 8.12 16.06
C LEU A 115 -14.02 7.31 14.77
N LEU A 116 -14.96 7.62 13.88
CA LEU A 116 -15.05 6.95 12.58
C LEU A 116 -13.83 7.29 11.72
N CYS A 117 -13.35 8.53 11.77
CA CYS A 117 -12.11 8.92 11.11
C CYS A 117 -10.87 8.20 11.67
N SER A 118 -10.78 8.00 12.98
CA SER A 118 -9.64 7.28 13.56
C SER A 118 -9.68 5.78 13.29
N ARG A 119 -10.88 5.19 13.21
CA ARG A 119 -11.06 3.77 12.86
C ARG A 119 -10.74 3.48 11.39
N GLY A 120 -11.22 4.35 10.50
CA GLY A 120 -10.95 4.32 9.07
C GLY A 120 -11.63 3.18 8.29
N GLY A 121 -11.64 3.33 6.97
CA GLY A 121 -12.27 2.41 6.01
C GLY A 121 -13.39 3.08 5.21
N PRO A 122 -13.70 2.62 3.98
CA PRO A 122 -14.59 3.34 3.06
C PRO A 122 -15.96 3.71 3.65
N ARG A 123 -16.60 2.79 4.39
CA ARG A 123 -17.90 3.04 5.03
C ARG A 123 -17.81 4.07 6.16
N ASP A 124 -16.71 4.09 6.87
CA ASP A 124 -16.52 4.97 8.03
C ASP A 124 -16.17 6.39 7.60
N TRP A 125 -15.40 6.57 6.52
CA TRP A 125 -15.10 7.88 5.95
C TRP A 125 -16.36 8.60 5.49
N ALA A 126 -17.23 7.92 4.75
CA ALA A 126 -18.53 8.45 4.32
C ALA A 126 -19.43 8.82 5.51
N ALA A 127 -19.50 7.96 6.53
CA ALA A 127 -20.29 8.19 7.73
C ALA A 127 -19.74 9.34 8.60
N ALA A 128 -18.41 9.48 8.70
CA ALA A 128 -17.75 10.60 9.37
C ALA A 128 -18.07 11.92 8.66
N ALA A 129 -17.95 11.97 7.33
CA ALA A 129 -18.28 13.15 6.54
C ALA A 129 -19.75 13.56 6.71
N ALA A 130 -20.69 12.60 6.76
CA ALA A 130 -22.10 12.88 7.02
C ALA A 130 -22.32 13.49 8.43
N SER A 131 -21.61 12.98 9.43
CA SER A 131 -21.70 13.45 10.82
C SER A 131 -21.10 14.86 10.98
N PHE A 132 -19.93 15.15 10.38
CA PHE A 132 -19.37 16.51 10.37
C PHE A 132 -20.27 17.51 9.62
N ARG A 133 -20.89 17.13 8.50
CA ARG A 133 -21.91 17.99 7.85
C ARG A 133 -23.10 18.28 8.77
N ARG A 134 -23.46 17.35 9.67
CA ARG A 134 -24.50 17.60 10.67
C ARG A 134 -24.03 18.59 11.73
N VAL A 135 -22.80 18.49 12.24
CA VAL A 135 -22.19 19.49 13.11
C VAL A 135 -22.24 20.88 12.46
N LEU A 136 -21.80 21.00 11.21
CA LEU A 136 -21.75 22.29 10.50
C LEU A 136 -23.13 22.90 10.20
N ARG A 137 -24.17 22.07 10.07
CA ARG A 137 -25.56 22.58 9.96
C ARG A 137 -26.08 23.14 11.28
N LEU A 138 -25.62 22.60 12.41
CA LEU A 138 -25.98 23.08 13.75
C LEU A 138 -25.13 24.30 14.15
N GLN A 139 -23.85 24.30 13.76
CA GLN A 139 -22.87 25.33 14.09
C GLN A 139 -21.94 25.57 12.88
N PRO A 140 -22.25 26.56 12.01
CA PRO A 140 -21.49 26.78 10.79
C PRO A 140 -20.10 27.41 11.02
N ASP A 141 -19.88 28.14 12.11
CA ASP A 141 -18.65 28.93 12.33
C ASP A 141 -17.54 28.13 13.04
N ARG A 142 -17.25 26.91 12.55
CA ARG A 142 -16.27 26.01 13.16
C ARG A 142 -15.17 25.61 12.17
N PRO A 143 -14.05 26.35 12.10
CA PRO A 143 -12.98 26.07 11.13
C PRO A 143 -12.35 24.67 11.28
N HIS A 144 -12.22 24.16 12.50
CA HIS A 144 -11.69 22.81 12.75
C HIS A 144 -12.62 21.71 12.22
N VAL A 145 -13.94 21.90 12.28
CA VAL A 145 -14.90 20.91 11.75
C VAL A 145 -14.86 20.87 10.22
N TYR A 146 -14.72 22.03 9.55
CA TYR A 146 -14.49 22.06 8.11
C TYR A 146 -13.16 21.37 7.74
N HIS A 147 -12.12 21.59 8.53
CA HIS A 147 -10.83 20.93 8.33
C HIS A 147 -10.94 19.40 8.43
N ASP A 148 -11.58 18.89 9.48
CA ASP A 148 -11.77 17.46 9.71
C ASP A 148 -12.72 16.82 8.68
N LEU A 149 -13.76 17.56 8.26
CA LEU A 149 -14.61 17.17 7.13
C LEU A 149 -13.79 17.05 5.84
N GLY A 150 -12.87 17.98 5.58
CA GLY A 150 -11.97 17.92 4.44
C GLY A 150 -11.09 16.66 4.46
N ILE A 151 -10.59 16.27 5.63
CA ILE A 151 -9.81 15.03 5.80
C ILE A 151 -10.69 13.80 5.51
N ALA A 152 -11.89 13.73 6.09
CA ALA A 152 -12.81 12.60 5.88
C ALA A 152 -13.20 12.46 4.40
N LEU A 153 -13.50 13.56 3.72
CA LEU A 153 -13.88 13.58 2.30
C LEU A 153 -12.73 13.15 1.39
N ARG A 154 -11.49 13.54 1.71
CA ARG A 154 -10.31 13.07 0.97
C ARG A 154 -10.16 11.55 1.05
N GLN A 155 -10.34 10.97 2.24
CA GLN A 155 -10.27 9.52 2.44
C GLN A 155 -11.42 8.76 1.78
N ASP A 156 -12.58 9.41 1.61
CA ASP A 156 -13.72 8.93 0.83
C ASP A 156 -13.56 9.17 -0.69
N ALA A 157 -12.37 9.54 -1.16
CA ALA A 157 -12.05 9.88 -2.56
C ALA A 157 -12.87 11.05 -3.15
N ALA A 158 -13.59 11.82 -2.32
CA ALA A 158 -14.36 13.00 -2.71
C ALA A 158 -13.48 14.28 -2.72
N VAL A 159 -12.42 14.27 -3.53
CA VAL A 159 -11.33 15.27 -3.53
C VAL A 159 -11.82 16.72 -3.73
N GLU A 160 -12.76 16.97 -4.64
CA GLU A 160 -13.29 18.33 -4.89
C GLU A 160 -14.11 18.86 -3.71
N ALA A 161 -14.89 17.99 -3.06
CA ALA A 161 -15.62 18.36 -1.85
C ALA A 161 -14.66 18.64 -0.68
N ALA A 162 -13.56 17.89 -0.60
CA ALA A 162 -12.51 18.12 0.38
C ALA A 162 -11.83 19.50 0.19
N LEU A 163 -11.56 19.90 -1.06
CA LEU A 163 -11.04 21.24 -1.38
C LEU A 163 -11.98 22.34 -0.88
N GLY A 164 -13.28 22.22 -1.17
CA GLY A 164 -14.28 23.18 -0.71
C GLY A 164 -14.30 23.30 0.82
N SER A 165 -14.19 22.18 1.52
CA SER A 165 -14.17 22.15 2.98
C SER A 165 -12.93 22.84 3.55
N GLN A 166 -11.73 22.56 3.02
CA GLN A 166 -10.52 23.25 3.50
C GLN A 166 -10.53 24.75 3.20
N ARG A 167 -11.12 25.17 2.06
CA ARG A 167 -11.32 26.60 1.75
C ARG A 167 -12.25 27.28 2.76
N ASN A 168 -13.33 26.61 3.17
CA ASN A 168 -14.23 27.13 4.21
C ASN A 168 -13.53 27.23 5.58
N ALA A 169 -12.68 26.25 5.93
CA ALA A 169 -11.87 26.34 7.13
C ALA A 169 -10.97 27.59 7.10
N LEU A 170 -10.32 27.86 5.97
CA LEU A 170 -9.42 28.99 5.77
C LEU A 170 -10.13 30.34 5.64
N SER A 171 -11.39 30.38 5.16
CA SER A 171 -12.17 31.61 5.16
C SER A 171 -12.56 32.05 6.57
N LEU A 172 -12.82 31.09 7.45
CA LEU A 172 -13.12 31.34 8.87
C LEU A 172 -11.85 31.58 9.71
N ARG A 173 -10.74 30.94 9.34
CA ARG A 173 -9.44 31.09 10.02
C ARG A 173 -8.28 31.12 8.99
N PRO A 174 -7.90 32.30 8.49
CA PRO A 174 -6.85 32.43 7.47
C PRO A 174 -5.44 31.99 7.90
N ASP A 175 -5.16 31.99 9.21
CA ASP A 175 -3.91 31.59 9.85
C ASP A 175 -3.92 30.12 10.32
N PHE A 176 -4.80 29.27 9.75
CA PHE A 176 -4.85 27.86 10.09
C PHE A 176 -3.82 27.05 9.28
N ALA A 177 -2.60 26.92 9.82
CA ALA A 177 -1.48 26.23 9.15
C ALA A 177 -1.84 24.82 8.65
N ALA A 178 -2.43 23.97 9.50
CA ALA A 178 -2.83 22.61 9.11
C ALA A 178 -3.82 22.58 7.93
N ALA A 179 -4.75 23.54 7.84
CA ALA A 179 -5.70 23.62 6.73
C ALA A 179 -5.01 24.05 5.42
N HIS A 180 -4.03 24.98 5.48
CA HIS A 180 -3.18 25.30 4.32
C HIS A 180 -2.38 24.07 3.85
N MET A 181 -1.74 23.33 4.76
CA MET A 181 -1.01 22.11 4.40
C MET A 181 -1.93 21.07 3.74
N ASN A 182 -3.11 20.80 4.31
CA ASN A 182 -4.03 19.82 3.75
C ASN A 182 -4.67 20.28 2.43
N LEU A 183 -4.92 21.58 2.25
CA LEU A 183 -5.30 22.15 0.96
C LEU A 183 -4.19 21.94 -0.08
N GLY A 184 -2.93 22.17 0.29
CA GLY A 184 -1.77 21.91 -0.57
C GLY A 184 -1.70 20.44 -1.00
N ASN A 185 -1.88 19.50 -0.08
CA ASN A 185 -1.89 18.07 -0.38
C ASN A 185 -3.00 17.68 -1.39
N LEU A 186 -4.21 18.22 -1.23
CA LEU A 186 -5.31 18.00 -2.18
C LEU A 186 -5.00 18.59 -3.57
N LEU A 187 -4.36 19.75 -3.62
CA LEU A 187 -3.96 20.39 -4.88
C LEU A 187 -2.85 19.59 -5.59
N VAL A 188 -1.93 18.97 -4.84
CA VAL A 188 -0.95 18.01 -5.42
C VAL A 188 -1.66 16.82 -6.05
N GLU A 189 -2.66 16.23 -5.39
CA GLU A 189 -3.45 15.10 -5.94
C GLU A 189 -4.18 15.44 -7.24
N LEU A 190 -4.53 16.73 -7.42
CA LEU A 190 -5.15 17.26 -8.64
C LEU A 190 -4.13 17.77 -9.67
N GLY A 191 -2.83 17.65 -9.41
CA GLY A 191 -1.77 18.12 -10.29
C GLY A 191 -1.59 19.65 -10.34
N ARG A 192 -2.23 20.39 -9.43
CA ARG A 192 -2.18 21.87 -9.33
C ARG A 192 -1.00 22.32 -8.46
N LEU A 193 0.22 22.01 -8.92
CA LEU A 193 1.44 22.13 -8.12
C LEU A 193 1.76 23.56 -7.66
N ASP A 194 1.56 24.58 -8.50
CA ASP A 194 1.87 25.98 -8.13
C ASP A 194 0.98 26.51 -6.99
N GLU A 195 -0.31 26.15 -7.04
CA GLU A 195 -1.26 26.47 -5.97
C GLU A 195 -0.92 25.69 -4.70
N ALA A 196 -0.53 24.43 -4.82
CA ALA A 196 -0.09 23.63 -3.69
C ALA A 196 1.14 24.25 -3.01
N LEU A 197 2.15 24.65 -3.77
CA LEU A 197 3.34 25.32 -3.26
C LEU A 197 3.02 26.66 -2.60
N THR A 198 2.00 27.38 -3.07
CA THR A 198 1.51 28.60 -2.40
C THR A 198 0.91 28.28 -1.04
N CYS A 199 0.11 27.21 -0.94
CA CYS A 199 -0.48 26.76 0.33
C CYS A 199 0.60 26.30 1.32
N PHE A 200 1.57 25.49 0.89
CA PHE A 200 2.67 25.05 1.76
C PHE A 200 3.51 26.23 2.27
N ARG A 201 3.86 27.18 1.40
CA ARG A 201 4.55 28.42 1.81
C ARG A 201 3.75 29.19 2.85
N ARG A 202 2.42 29.27 2.71
CA ARG A 202 1.56 29.94 3.70
C ARG A 202 1.55 29.20 5.04
N SER A 203 1.44 27.86 5.01
CA SER A 203 1.56 27.03 6.21
C SER A 203 2.89 27.26 6.92
N LEU A 204 4.01 27.25 6.18
CA LEU A 204 5.37 27.44 6.72
C LEU A 204 5.68 28.90 7.10
N THR A 205 4.90 29.87 6.62
CA THR A 205 4.97 31.24 7.15
C THR A 205 4.38 31.31 8.56
N ILE A 206 3.35 30.52 8.84
CA ILE A 206 2.67 30.45 10.14
C ILE A 206 3.47 29.56 11.11
N GLU A 207 3.91 28.38 10.65
CA GLU A 207 4.69 27.41 11.43
C GLU A 207 5.96 26.97 10.64
N PRO A 208 7.09 27.69 10.78
CA PRO A 208 8.27 27.51 9.92
C PRO A 208 8.99 26.15 9.98
N GLU A 209 8.94 25.48 11.12
CA GLU A 209 9.62 24.20 11.37
C GLU A 209 8.63 23.02 11.47
N GLN A 210 7.44 23.17 10.88
CA GLN A 210 6.50 22.07 10.78
C GLN A 210 7.02 21.03 9.77
N GLY A 211 7.69 19.98 10.28
CA GLY A 211 8.36 18.95 9.47
C GLY A 211 7.46 18.32 8.40
N GLY A 212 6.18 18.07 8.71
CA GLY A 212 5.21 17.52 7.75
C GLY A 212 4.94 18.44 6.55
N ALA A 213 4.80 19.76 6.76
CA ALA A 213 4.64 20.70 5.66
C ALA A 213 5.93 20.88 4.84
N LEU A 214 7.11 20.86 5.49
CA LEU A 214 8.40 20.89 4.78
C LEU A 214 8.55 19.66 3.87
N TYR A 215 8.23 18.47 4.38
CA TYR A 215 8.25 17.23 3.61
C TYR A 215 7.26 17.27 2.42
N ASN A 216 6.03 17.71 2.65
CA ASN A 216 5.03 17.83 1.59
C ASN A 216 5.39 18.90 0.53
N GLN A 217 6.00 20.02 0.97
CA GLN A 217 6.55 21.02 0.05
C GLN A 217 7.67 20.42 -0.80
N GLY A 218 8.59 19.66 -0.19
CA GLY A 218 9.65 18.94 -0.91
C GLY A 218 9.09 17.99 -1.98
N ASN A 219 8.04 17.23 -1.64
CA ASN A 219 7.34 16.35 -2.59
C ASN A 219 6.75 17.15 -3.77
N ALA A 220 6.08 18.28 -3.49
CA ALA A 220 5.49 19.12 -4.53
C ALA A 220 6.55 19.83 -5.41
N GLN A 221 7.64 20.30 -4.80
CA GLN A 221 8.76 20.92 -5.53
C GLN A 221 9.45 19.91 -6.43
N HIS A 222 9.70 18.70 -5.93
CA HIS A 222 10.28 17.63 -6.72
C HIS A 222 9.38 17.28 -7.92
N ALA A 223 8.07 17.15 -7.69
CA ALA A 223 7.09 16.92 -8.75
C ALA A 223 6.99 18.08 -9.75
N ALA A 224 7.26 19.31 -9.33
CA ALA A 224 7.31 20.49 -10.18
C ALA A 224 8.66 20.65 -10.92
N GLY A 225 9.63 19.74 -10.72
CA GLY A 225 10.97 19.83 -11.30
C GLY A 225 11.88 20.86 -10.62
N LEU A 226 11.49 21.38 -9.45
CA LEU A 226 12.25 22.36 -8.65
C LEU A 226 13.22 21.63 -7.71
N ALA A 227 14.17 20.90 -8.28
CA ALA A 227 15.01 19.94 -7.56
C ALA A 227 15.84 20.58 -6.41
N ASP A 228 16.51 21.72 -6.64
CA ASP A 228 17.28 22.38 -5.57
C ASP A 228 16.40 22.89 -4.42
N ALA A 229 15.19 23.36 -4.73
CA ALA A 229 14.24 23.77 -3.72
C ALA A 229 13.74 22.57 -2.90
N ALA A 230 13.51 21.43 -3.57
CA ALA A 230 13.14 20.17 -2.92
C ALA A 230 14.25 19.68 -1.97
N VAL A 231 15.52 19.79 -2.38
CA VAL A 231 16.69 19.49 -1.54
C VAL A 231 16.65 20.31 -0.24
N ASP A 232 16.44 21.62 -0.31
CA ASP A 232 16.32 22.46 0.89
C ASP A 232 15.15 22.02 1.79
N SER A 233 13.96 21.85 1.21
CA SER A 233 12.76 21.47 1.97
C SER A 233 12.93 20.12 2.67
N TYR A 234 13.48 19.09 1.99
CA TYR A 234 13.72 17.79 2.63
C TYR A 234 14.82 17.86 3.69
N ALA A 235 15.91 18.60 3.44
CA ALA A 235 16.96 18.77 4.43
C ALA A 235 16.43 19.45 5.72
N ARG A 236 15.56 20.44 5.56
CA ARG A 236 14.86 21.09 6.68
C ARG A 236 13.88 20.13 7.37
N ALA A 237 13.09 19.36 6.60
CA ALA A 237 12.18 18.36 7.16
C ALA A 237 12.92 17.31 8.00
N ALA A 238 14.06 16.82 7.53
CA ALA A 238 14.91 15.88 8.28
C ALA A 238 15.43 16.50 9.58
N ARG A 239 15.89 17.76 9.55
CA ARG A 239 16.30 18.50 10.78
C ARG A 239 15.14 18.71 11.76
N ALA A 240 13.92 18.85 11.25
CA ALA A 240 12.68 18.95 12.03
C ALA A 240 12.15 17.59 12.52
N GLY A 241 12.91 16.50 12.37
CA GLY A 241 12.58 15.17 12.89
C GLY A 241 11.83 14.24 11.94
N VAL A 242 11.65 14.63 10.67
CA VAL A 242 11.04 13.75 9.65
C VAL A 242 12.13 12.89 9.00
N ALA A 243 12.52 11.80 9.65
CA ALA A 243 13.59 10.92 9.18
C ALA A 243 13.33 10.32 7.78
N LEU A 244 12.06 10.09 7.42
CA LEU A 244 11.65 9.66 6.07
C LEU A 244 12.04 10.67 4.96
N ALA A 245 12.35 11.92 5.30
CA ALA A 245 12.83 12.90 4.33
C ALA A 245 14.24 12.59 3.81
N LEU A 246 15.04 11.78 4.54
CA LEU A 246 16.43 11.48 4.16
C LEU A 246 16.50 10.67 2.85
N THR A 247 15.68 9.64 2.68
CA THR A 247 15.66 8.85 1.44
C THR A 247 15.15 9.68 0.26
N ARG A 248 14.14 10.55 0.48
CA ARG A 248 13.68 11.52 -0.53
C ARG A 248 14.77 12.53 -0.92
N LEU A 249 15.51 13.05 0.06
CA LEU A 249 16.63 13.95 -0.17
C LEU A 249 17.73 13.28 -1.01
N ALA A 250 18.11 12.05 -0.64
CA ALA A 250 19.11 11.28 -1.37
C ALA A 250 18.69 10.99 -2.82
N ASP A 251 17.40 10.72 -3.05
CA ASP A 251 16.84 10.48 -4.38
C ASP A 251 16.99 11.70 -5.29
N VAL A 252 16.56 12.88 -4.80
CA VAL A 252 16.72 14.14 -5.55
C VAL A 252 18.19 14.49 -5.80
N LEU A 253 19.06 14.32 -4.80
CA LEU A 253 20.50 14.55 -4.94
C LEU A 253 21.12 13.60 -5.99
N THR A 254 20.67 12.35 -6.01
CA THR A 254 21.11 11.37 -7.02
C THR A 254 20.69 11.81 -8.42
N GLY A 255 19.45 12.27 -8.59
CA GLY A 255 18.94 12.81 -9.85
C GLY A 255 19.68 14.06 -10.33
N LEU A 256 20.16 14.90 -9.39
CA LEU A 256 21.01 16.07 -9.67
C LEU A 256 22.48 15.72 -9.97
N GLY A 257 22.86 14.45 -9.88
CA GLY A 257 24.27 14.04 -10.01
C GLY A 257 25.15 14.42 -8.81
N ARG A 258 24.56 14.89 -7.70
CA ARG A 258 25.24 15.24 -6.44
C ARG A 258 25.50 13.98 -5.61
N LEU A 259 26.21 13.02 -6.21
CA LEU A 259 26.29 11.63 -5.72
C LEU A 259 26.98 11.50 -4.35
N ALA A 260 27.99 12.32 -4.09
CA ALA A 260 28.68 12.33 -2.79
C ALA A 260 27.76 12.78 -1.66
N GLU A 261 26.91 13.77 -1.91
CA GLU A 261 25.93 14.25 -0.93
C GLU A 261 24.82 13.22 -0.73
N ALA A 262 24.33 12.60 -1.82
CA ALA A 262 23.36 11.51 -1.73
C ALA A 262 23.88 10.35 -0.86
N GLU A 263 25.14 9.94 -1.06
CA GLU A 263 25.78 8.90 -0.24
C GLU A 263 25.82 9.27 1.25
N GLN A 264 26.22 10.51 1.57
CA GLN A 264 26.26 10.99 2.95
C GLN A 264 24.88 10.94 3.61
N VAL A 265 23.84 11.39 2.89
CA VAL A 265 22.45 11.37 3.37
C VAL A 265 21.95 9.94 3.57
N LEU A 266 22.27 9.01 2.67
CA LEU A 266 21.91 7.60 2.82
C LEU A 266 22.58 6.95 4.04
N ARG A 267 23.87 7.22 4.25
CA ARG A 267 24.57 6.75 5.45
C ARG A 267 23.98 7.35 6.74
N LEU A 268 23.54 8.60 6.70
CA LEU A 268 22.79 9.20 7.82
C LEU A 268 21.44 8.51 8.05
N ALA A 269 20.69 8.19 6.99
CA ALA A 269 19.43 7.44 7.10
C ALA A 269 19.65 6.11 7.82
N LEU A 270 20.66 5.32 7.42
CA LEU A 270 21.01 4.03 8.03
C LEU A 270 21.36 4.09 9.53
N THR A 271 21.58 5.29 10.08
CA THR A 271 21.89 5.50 11.50
C THR A 271 20.85 6.32 12.23
N SER A 272 19.77 6.72 11.56
CA SER A 272 18.70 7.56 12.12
C SER A 272 17.49 6.71 12.54
N PRO A 273 16.91 6.95 13.74
CA PRO A 273 15.67 6.29 14.14
C PRO A 273 14.53 6.69 13.21
N ASP A 274 13.54 5.80 13.06
CA ASP A 274 12.32 6.02 12.26
C ASP A 274 12.54 6.36 10.77
N SER A 275 13.76 6.11 10.26
CA SER A 275 14.08 6.25 8.85
C SER A 275 13.66 5.02 8.04
N ASP A 276 13.58 5.18 6.72
CA ASP A 276 13.38 4.06 5.79
C ASP A 276 14.71 3.34 5.54
N VAL A 277 15.11 2.49 6.50
CA VAL A 277 16.36 1.73 6.45
C VAL A 277 16.42 0.78 5.24
N PRO A 278 15.40 -0.02 4.92
CA PRO A 278 15.40 -0.85 3.71
C PRO A 278 15.62 -0.02 2.44
N GLY A 279 14.88 1.07 2.27
CA GLY A 279 15.04 1.97 1.12
C GLY A 279 16.44 2.58 1.05
N ALA A 280 17.02 2.96 2.19
CA ALA A 280 18.38 3.50 2.24
C ALA A 280 19.45 2.45 1.87
N ILE A 281 19.29 1.18 2.25
CA ILE A 281 20.17 0.07 1.86
C ILE A 281 20.13 -0.11 0.34
N ASP A 282 18.92 -0.20 -0.23
CA ASP A 282 18.72 -0.41 -1.67
C ASP A 282 19.34 0.74 -2.49
N MET A 283 19.07 1.98 -2.10
CA MET A 283 19.60 3.18 -2.78
C MET A 283 21.13 3.29 -2.67
N LEU A 284 21.71 2.99 -1.50
CA LEU A 284 23.16 3.04 -1.30
C LEU A 284 23.86 1.92 -2.09
N SER A 285 23.30 0.71 -2.09
CA SER A 285 23.81 -0.40 -2.89
C SER A 285 23.83 -0.06 -4.38
N ALA A 286 22.70 0.43 -4.92
CA ALA A 286 22.58 0.82 -6.31
C ALA A 286 23.57 1.95 -6.67
N LEU A 287 23.76 2.92 -5.78
CA LEU A 287 24.73 4.00 -5.96
C LEU A 287 26.18 3.48 -6.07
N LEU A 288 26.59 2.60 -5.15
CA LEU A 288 27.93 2.01 -5.14
C LEU A 288 28.17 1.12 -6.36
N VAL A 289 27.19 0.28 -6.72
CA VAL A 289 27.24 -0.58 -7.91
C VAL A 289 27.39 0.25 -9.18
N ARG A 290 26.60 1.33 -9.33
CA ARG A 290 26.70 2.22 -10.50
C ARG A 290 28.05 2.90 -10.63
N GLN A 291 28.75 3.11 -9.51
CA GLN A 291 30.12 3.68 -9.49
C GLN A 291 31.21 2.61 -9.63
N GLY A 292 30.88 1.33 -9.80
CA GLY A 292 31.84 0.23 -9.85
C GLY A 292 32.49 -0.11 -8.50
N ARG A 293 31.96 0.41 -7.39
CA ARG A 293 32.49 0.22 -6.02
C ARG A 293 31.97 -1.07 -5.38
N TYR A 294 32.12 -2.19 -6.09
CA TYR A 294 31.54 -3.48 -5.71
C TYR A 294 32.11 -4.03 -4.39
N GLU A 295 33.42 -3.99 -4.22
CA GLU A 295 34.07 -4.48 -3.00
C GLU A 295 33.64 -3.68 -1.76
N GLU A 296 33.55 -2.37 -1.90
CA GLU A 296 33.09 -1.50 -0.83
C GLU A 296 31.63 -1.81 -0.45
N SER A 297 30.74 -1.95 -1.44
CA SER A 297 29.34 -2.33 -1.19
C SER A 297 29.26 -3.61 -0.38
N ARG A 298 29.97 -4.66 -0.82
CA ARG A 298 29.96 -5.96 -0.15
C ARG A 298 30.48 -5.89 1.28
N ARG A 299 31.60 -5.20 1.50
CA ARG A 299 32.19 -5.03 2.83
C ARG A 299 31.27 -4.24 3.76
N PHE A 300 30.72 -3.12 3.28
CA PHE A 300 29.84 -2.26 4.07
C PHE A 300 28.60 -3.02 4.55
N PHE A 301 27.90 -3.71 3.65
CA PHE A 301 26.67 -4.44 4.02
C PHE A 301 26.94 -5.76 4.76
N ALA A 302 28.14 -6.34 4.66
CA ALA A 302 28.53 -7.46 5.51
C ALA A 302 28.64 -7.04 6.99
N ASP A 303 29.21 -5.85 7.22
CA ASP A 303 29.52 -5.31 8.55
C ASP A 303 28.38 -4.48 9.16
N TYR A 304 27.43 -4.01 8.34
CA TYR A 304 26.34 -3.14 8.78
C TYR A 304 25.48 -3.76 9.89
N ARG A 305 25.24 -2.99 10.94
CA ARG A 305 24.33 -3.31 12.05
C ARG A 305 23.51 -2.07 12.38
N TYR A 306 22.19 -2.21 12.45
CA TYR A 306 21.32 -1.08 12.73
C TYR A 306 21.38 -0.71 14.23
N PRO A 307 21.74 0.54 14.60
CA PRO A 307 22.03 0.88 15.99
C PRO A 307 20.79 1.01 16.89
N HIS A 308 19.58 1.12 16.32
CA HIS A 308 18.35 1.37 17.09
C HIS A 308 17.48 0.11 17.30
N LEU A 309 17.94 -1.06 16.87
CA LEU A 309 17.29 -2.35 17.19
C LEU A 309 18.28 -3.26 17.90
N ALA A 310 17.79 -3.95 18.93
CA ALA A 310 18.59 -4.92 19.69
C ALA A 310 18.92 -6.18 18.88
N ASP A 311 18.13 -6.49 17.85
CA ASP A 311 18.37 -7.63 16.97
C ASP A 311 19.55 -7.35 16.04
N PRO A 312 20.69 -8.05 16.18
CA PRO A 312 21.84 -7.87 15.30
C PRO A 312 21.57 -8.33 13.86
N ASN A 313 20.47 -9.05 13.62
CA ASN A 313 20.05 -9.50 12.29
C ASN A 313 18.99 -8.59 11.65
N ALA A 314 18.64 -7.46 12.29
CA ALA A 314 17.77 -6.47 11.67
C ALA A 314 18.30 -6.08 10.29
N PHE A 315 17.43 -6.15 9.27
CA PHE A 315 17.73 -5.85 7.88
C PHE A 315 18.80 -6.72 7.20
N ARG A 316 19.07 -7.92 7.75
CA ARG A 316 20.09 -8.83 7.19
C ARG A 316 19.75 -9.29 5.78
N ILE A 317 18.47 -9.46 5.47
CA ILE A 317 17.98 -9.90 4.15
C ILE A 317 18.29 -8.84 3.09
N GLU A 318 18.01 -7.58 3.40
CA GLU A 318 18.28 -6.41 2.57
C GLU A 318 19.78 -6.27 2.31
N CYS A 319 20.61 -6.42 3.36
CA CYS A 319 22.07 -6.39 3.23
C CYS A 319 22.60 -7.53 2.33
N LEU A 320 22.12 -8.76 2.51
CA LEU A 320 22.52 -9.90 1.67
C LEU A 320 22.04 -9.74 0.22
N THR A 321 20.88 -9.12 0.02
CA THR A 321 20.37 -8.75 -1.30
C THR A 321 21.29 -7.74 -1.98
N ALA A 322 21.71 -6.69 -1.27
CA ALA A 322 22.67 -5.71 -1.76
C ALA A 322 24.04 -6.32 -2.13
N ILE A 323 24.54 -7.26 -1.30
CA ILE A 323 25.77 -8.02 -1.58
C ILE A 323 25.61 -8.84 -2.87
N ALA A 324 24.51 -9.58 -3.00
CA ALA A 324 24.26 -10.41 -4.18
C ALA A 324 24.12 -9.58 -5.46
N GLU A 325 23.43 -8.44 -5.39
CA GLU A 325 23.35 -7.48 -6.50
C GLU A 325 24.74 -6.99 -6.92
N SER A 326 25.62 -6.69 -5.97
CA SER A 326 27.00 -6.32 -6.27
C SER A 326 27.79 -7.43 -6.95
N TRP A 327 27.54 -8.71 -6.64
CA TRP A 327 28.17 -9.84 -7.34
C TRP A 327 27.63 -9.99 -8.77
N LEU A 328 26.30 -9.86 -8.97
CA LEU A 328 25.70 -9.88 -10.30
C LEU A 328 26.26 -8.77 -11.20
N ALA A 329 26.40 -7.56 -10.67
CA ALA A 329 26.98 -6.44 -11.41
C ALA A 329 28.45 -6.66 -11.80
N ALA A 330 29.19 -7.44 -11.01
CA ALA A 330 30.55 -7.86 -11.33
C ALA A 330 30.63 -9.05 -12.31
N GLY A 331 29.50 -9.64 -12.70
CA GLY A 331 29.43 -10.83 -13.57
C GLY A 331 29.65 -12.16 -12.85
N GLU A 332 29.70 -12.15 -11.51
CA GLU A 332 30.01 -13.29 -10.65
C GLU A 332 28.72 -13.95 -10.16
N VAL A 333 27.97 -14.55 -11.09
CA VAL A 333 26.59 -15.01 -10.86
C VAL A 333 26.51 -16.12 -9.80
N ASP A 334 27.46 -17.04 -9.77
CA ASP A 334 27.45 -18.15 -8.80
C ASP A 334 27.60 -17.66 -7.36
N HIS A 335 28.43 -16.66 -7.11
CA HIS A 335 28.56 -16.01 -5.80
C HIS A 335 27.25 -15.33 -5.37
N ALA A 336 26.54 -14.67 -6.31
CA ALA A 336 25.24 -14.07 -6.02
C ALA A 336 24.20 -15.12 -5.62
N VAL A 337 24.16 -16.26 -6.33
CA VAL A 337 23.25 -17.38 -6.01
C VAL A 337 23.58 -17.98 -4.66
N GLU A 338 24.87 -18.19 -4.34
CA GLU A 338 25.32 -18.74 -3.06
C GLU A 338 24.90 -17.86 -1.88
N VAL A 339 25.09 -16.53 -1.98
CA VAL A 339 24.67 -15.56 -0.96
C VAL A 339 23.17 -15.64 -0.67
N LEU A 340 22.36 -15.90 -1.70
CA LEU A 340 20.89 -15.91 -1.60
C LEU A 340 20.30 -17.30 -1.31
N ALA A 341 21.09 -18.38 -1.40
CA ALA A 341 20.61 -19.75 -1.29
C ALA A 341 19.89 -20.03 0.04
N ASN A 342 20.39 -19.44 1.13
CA ASN A 342 19.87 -19.65 2.48
C ASN A 342 18.99 -18.49 3.00
N VAL A 343 18.65 -17.54 2.12
CA VAL A 343 17.87 -16.36 2.50
C VAL A 343 16.40 -16.59 2.14
N HIS A 344 15.52 -16.37 3.13
CA HIS A 344 14.07 -16.44 2.99
C HIS A 344 13.49 -15.03 3.13
N GLY A 345 13.57 -14.24 2.05
CA GLY A 345 12.99 -12.90 1.99
C GLY A 345 11.66 -12.87 1.25
N HIS A 346 10.76 -11.99 1.69
CA HIS A 346 9.50 -11.70 0.99
C HIS A 346 9.50 -10.33 0.30
N GLY A 347 10.59 -9.56 0.45
CA GLY A 347 10.75 -8.23 -0.15
C GLY A 347 10.87 -8.26 -1.68
N SER A 348 10.33 -7.23 -2.33
CA SER A 348 10.30 -7.07 -3.80
C SER A 348 11.70 -7.11 -4.43
N ARG A 349 12.66 -6.41 -3.79
CA ARG A 349 14.05 -6.35 -4.27
C ARG A 349 14.74 -7.70 -4.17
N PHE A 350 14.67 -8.35 -3.01
CA PHE A 350 15.19 -9.70 -2.79
C PHE A 350 14.67 -10.69 -3.85
N PHE A 351 13.36 -10.72 -4.06
CA PHE A 351 12.73 -11.59 -5.05
C PHE A 351 13.27 -11.34 -6.47
N THR A 352 13.40 -10.07 -6.86
CA THR A 352 13.92 -9.68 -8.17
C THR A 352 15.37 -10.11 -8.36
N VAL A 353 16.25 -9.77 -7.41
CA VAL A 353 17.68 -10.11 -7.49
C VAL A 353 17.89 -11.62 -7.50
N LYS A 354 17.18 -12.37 -6.63
CA LYS A 354 17.24 -13.84 -6.61
C LYS A 354 16.79 -14.46 -7.94
N SER A 355 15.71 -13.96 -8.52
CA SER A 355 15.19 -14.49 -9.78
C SER A 355 16.13 -14.19 -10.94
N ILE A 356 16.69 -12.98 -11.02
CA ILE A 356 17.67 -12.61 -12.05
C ILE A 356 18.93 -13.47 -11.92
N ALA A 357 19.45 -13.67 -10.69
CA ALA A 357 20.59 -14.52 -10.44
C ALA A 357 20.37 -15.95 -10.95
N GLY A 358 19.22 -16.55 -10.62
CA GLY A 358 18.87 -17.91 -11.09
C GLY A 358 18.74 -18.01 -12.62
N LEU A 359 18.13 -17.00 -13.27
CA LEU A 359 17.96 -16.97 -14.72
C LEU A 359 19.31 -16.82 -15.43
N GLN A 360 20.17 -15.93 -14.94
CA GLN A 360 21.52 -15.74 -15.48
C GLN A 360 22.39 -16.97 -15.26
N GLN A 361 22.29 -17.64 -14.10
CA GLN A 361 23.02 -18.89 -13.84
C GLN A 361 22.58 -19.99 -14.80
N THR A 362 21.26 -20.09 -15.07
CA THR A 362 20.71 -21.06 -16.01
C THR A 362 21.28 -20.85 -17.41
N LEU A 363 21.33 -19.61 -17.90
CA LEU A 363 21.92 -19.28 -19.21
C LEU A 363 23.43 -19.53 -19.26
N ALA A 364 24.15 -19.16 -18.21
CA ALA A 364 25.60 -19.37 -18.11
C ALA A 364 25.94 -20.87 -18.22
N ARG A 365 25.16 -21.74 -17.56
CA ARG A 365 25.29 -23.21 -17.68
C ARG A 365 24.96 -23.74 -19.08
N GLN A 366 24.15 -23.03 -19.85
CA GLN A 366 23.85 -23.33 -21.26
C GLN A 366 24.88 -22.71 -22.23
N GLY A 367 25.92 -22.04 -21.74
CA GLY A 367 26.89 -21.32 -22.59
C GLY A 367 26.28 -20.14 -23.33
N THR A 368 25.16 -19.60 -22.83
CA THR A 368 24.41 -18.51 -23.45
C THR A 368 24.44 -17.28 -22.54
N ARG A 369 24.39 -16.08 -23.13
CA ARG A 369 24.22 -14.82 -22.41
C ARG A 369 23.17 -13.99 -23.12
N LEU A 370 22.26 -13.38 -22.35
CA LEU A 370 21.35 -12.36 -22.88
C LEU A 370 22.08 -11.01 -22.87
N GLU A 371 22.29 -10.45 -24.06
CA GLU A 371 22.79 -9.09 -24.23
C GLU A 371 21.65 -8.17 -24.61
N ARG A 372 21.42 -7.15 -23.78
CA ARG A 372 20.39 -6.15 -24.05
C ARG A 372 20.95 -5.07 -24.98
N PRO A 373 20.15 -4.57 -25.94
CA PRO A 373 20.61 -3.52 -26.84
C PRO A 373 20.88 -2.21 -26.08
N VAL A 374 21.80 -1.41 -26.60
CA VAL A 374 21.92 0.02 -26.25
C VAL A 374 20.93 0.79 -27.11
N ASN A 375 20.39 1.90 -26.60
CA ASN A 375 19.49 2.73 -27.39
C ASN A 375 20.23 3.22 -28.66
N PRO A 376 19.79 2.79 -29.87
CA PRO A 376 20.50 3.09 -31.11
C PRO A 376 20.21 4.50 -31.65
N ASP A 377 19.19 5.20 -31.12
CA ASP A 377 18.82 6.56 -31.53
C ASP A 377 18.58 7.45 -30.30
N PRO A 378 19.62 8.16 -29.83
CA PRO A 378 19.50 9.10 -28.71
C PRO A 378 18.57 10.30 -28.97
N GLY A 379 18.20 10.56 -30.23
CA GLY A 379 17.31 11.67 -30.61
C GLY A 379 15.82 11.30 -30.59
N GLN A 380 15.49 10.01 -30.52
CA GLN A 380 14.10 9.57 -30.38
C GLN A 380 13.59 9.92 -28.97
N PRO A 381 12.43 10.61 -28.84
CA PRO A 381 11.81 10.86 -27.55
C PRO A 381 11.61 9.55 -26.79
N ARG A 382 12.00 9.52 -25.52
CA ARG A 382 12.07 8.27 -24.76
C ARG A 382 11.38 8.33 -23.42
N ILE A 383 11.05 7.17 -22.89
CA ILE A 383 10.61 6.99 -21.52
C ILE A 383 11.46 5.89 -20.87
N CYS A 384 11.63 5.99 -19.56
CA CYS A 384 12.18 4.94 -18.73
C CYS A 384 11.25 4.71 -17.54
N SER A 385 11.35 3.56 -16.87
CA SER A 385 10.94 3.41 -15.47
C SER A 385 12.14 2.87 -14.71
N SER A 386 12.96 3.77 -14.14
CA SER A 386 14.12 3.38 -13.33
C SER A 386 13.72 2.57 -12.09
N THR A 387 12.47 2.75 -11.67
CA THR A 387 11.87 2.05 -10.54
C THR A 387 11.19 0.73 -10.90
N LEU A 388 11.18 0.31 -12.17
CA LEU A 388 10.65 -1.01 -12.53
C LEU A 388 11.40 -2.10 -11.73
N ALA A 389 10.66 -3.00 -11.07
CA ALA A 389 11.18 -4.04 -10.19
C ALA A 389 11.82 -3.55 -8.86
N THR A 390 11.53 -2.32 -8.44
CA THR A 390 11.77 -1.89 -7.05
C THR A 390 10.57 -2.18 -6.14
N HIS A 391 9.36 -2.22 -6.70
CA HIS A 391 8.13 -2.50 -5.96
C HIS A 391 7.34 -3.66 -6.57
N GLY A 392 6.87 -4.57 -5.73
CA GLY A 392 6.11 -5.75 -6.16
C GLY A 392 6.98 -6.87 -6.71
N ARG A 393 6.39 -8.08 -6.74
CA ARG A 393 7.02 -9.28 -7.33
C ARG A 393 6.72 -9.39 -8.82
N PHE A 394 7.12 -10.50 -9.42
CA PHE A 394 7.00 -10.83 -10.86
C PHE A 394 5.80 -10.18 -11.57
N ALA A 395 4.56 -10.55 -11.19
CA ALA A 395 3.39 -10.12 -11.95
C ALA A 395 3.09 -8.61 -11.85
N HIS A 396 3.33 -7.97 -10.72
CA HIS A 396 3.14 -6.53 -10.58
C HIS A 396 4.06 -5.76 -11.53
N ASN A 397 5.31 -6.20 -11.65
CA ASN A 397 6.28 -5.60 -12.57
C ASN A 397 5.89 -5.84 -14.04
N VAL A 398 5.31 -6.99 -14.37
CA VAL A 398 4.82 -7.24 -15.73
C VAL A 398 3.61 -6.37 -16.06
N LEU A 399 2.68 -6.20 -15.13
CA LEU A 399 1.52 -5.32 -15.31
C LEU A 399 1.92 -3.86 -15.45
N GLU A 400 2.92 -3.42 -14.68
CA GLU A 400 3.54 -2.11 -14.85
C GLU A 400 4.16 -1.97 -16.25
N TYR A 401 4.96 -2.96 -16.66
CA TYR A 401 5.58 -2.98 -17.98
C TYR A 401 4.56 -2.83 -19.10
N VAL A 402 3.41 -3.51 -19.02
CA VAL A 402 2.36 -3.42 -20.02
C VAL A 402 1.85 -1.98 -20.18
N LEU A 403 1.58 -1.27 -19.07
CA LEU A 403 1.12 0.11 -19.13
C LEU A 403 2.18 1.04 -19.72
N LEU A 404 3.44 0.89 -19.31
CA LEU A 404 4.57 1.64 -19.86
C LEU A 404 4.74 1.39 -21.37
N ARG A 405 4.62 0.13 -21.80
CA ARG A 405 4.78 -0.26 -23.20
C ARG A 405 3.65 0.27 -24.07
N LEU A 406 2.40 0.21 -23.58
CA LEU A 406 1.26 0.83 -24.27
C LEU A 406 1.46 2.34 -24.42
N TYR A 407 1.89 3.01 -23.35
CA TYR A 407 2.18 4.44 -23.38
C TYR A 407 3.26 4.78 -24.42
N ALA A 408 4.37 4.03 -24.41
CA ALA A 408 5.45 4.21 -25.38
C ALA A 408 4.97 4.01 -26.82
N GLU A 409 4.26 2.91 -27.11
CA GLU A 409 3.80 2.61 -28.46
C GLU A 409 2.77 3.62 -28.97
N MET A 410 1.83 4.03 -28.12
CA MET A 410 0.75 4.94 -28.52
C MET A 410 1.25 6.35 -28.85
N PHE A 411 2.31 6.81 -28.19
CA PHE A 411 2.89 8.14 -28.43
C PHE A 411 4.23 8.11 -29.20
N GLY A 412 4.65 6.94 -29.70
CA GLY A 412 5.85 6.79 -30.53
C GLY A 412 7.18 6.95 -29.77
N TYR A 413 7.18 6.73 -28.46
CA TYR A 413 8.37 6.85 -27.62
C TYR A 413 9.21 5.58 -27.59
N ARG A 414 10.52 5.75 -27.43
CA ARG A 414 11.42 4.63 -27.11
C ARG A 414 11.27 4.26 -25.64
N MET A 415 11.01 2.99 -25.36
CA MET A 415 10.98 2.47 -23.99
C MET A 415 12.35 1.93 -23.60
N GLU A 416 12.89 2.41 -22.49
CA GLU A 416 14.09 1.87 -21.82
C GLU A 416 13.67 1.26 -20.47
N THR A 417 14.29 0.14 -20.08
CA THR A 417 13.96 -0.52 -18.79
C THR A 417 15.20 -0.96 -18.04
N PRO A 418 15.25 -0.91 -16.70
CA PRO A 418 16.32 -1.53 -15.91
C PRO A 418 16.28 -3.06 -16.06
N ASP A 419 17.22 -3.78 -15.46
CA ASP A 419 17.15 -5.24 -15.41
C ASP A 419 16.04 -5.68 -14.45
N TRP A 420 15.14 -6.52 -14.94
CA TRP A 420 13.98 -7.03 -14.21
C TRP A 420 13.66 -8.46 -14.62
N VAL A 421 12.87 -9.17 -13.80
CA VAL A 421 12.58 -10.59 -13.99
C VAL A 421 11.87 -10.86 -15.32
N GLY A 422 10.86 -10.06 -15.67
CA GLY A 422 10.13 -10.23 -16.92
C GLY A 422 10.96 -9.93 -18.17
N GLY A 423 11.94 -9.02 -18.11
CA GLY A 423 12.85 -8.75 -19.24
C GLY A 423 13.80 -9.92 -19.53
N HIS A 424 14.11 -10.74 -18.52
CA HIS A 424 14.86 -11.98 -18.72
C HIS A 424 13.95 -13.14 -19.14
N TYR A 425 12.74 -13.23 -18.56
CA TYR A 425 11.82 -14.34 -18.81
C TYR A 425 11.10 -14.26 -20.16
N PHE A 426 10.53 -13.10 -20.50
CA PHE A 426 9.83 -12.88 -21.75
C PHE A 426 10.77 -12.41 -22.86
N ASP A 427 10.37 -12.63 -24.10
CA ASP A 427 11.10 -12.26 -25.31
C ASP A 427 11.02 -10.75 -25.59
N LEU A 428 11.67 -9.98 -24.71
CA LEU A 428 11.65 -8.52 -24.69
C LEU A 428 13.08 -7.97 -24.83
N ASP A 429 13.30 -7.12 -25.83
CA ASP A 429 14.64 -6.56 -26.10
C ASP A 429 14.67 -5.04 -25.94
N ASP A 430 13.99 -4.53 -24.91
CA ASP A 430 14.04 -3.12 -24.56
C ASP A 430 15.48 -2.70 -24.22
N PRO A 431 15.97 -1.54 -24.68
CA PRO A 431 17.28 -1.05 -24.31
C PRO A 431 17.45 -0.78 -22.81
N LYS A 432 18.70 -0.84 -22.34
CA LYS A 432 19.05 -0.38 -20.99
C LYS A 432 18.87 1.14 -20.87
N PRO A 433 18.61 1.67 -19.66
CA PRO A 433 18.48 3.10 -19.45
C PRO A 433 19.78 3.79 -19.84
N SER A 434 19.72 4.77 -20.74
CA SER A 434 20.91 5.38 -21.32
C SER A 434 21.19 6.81 -20.84
N GLY A 435 20.48 7.28 -19.80
CA GLY A 435 20.79 8.52 -19.08
C GLY A 435 19.67 8.94 -18.11
N GLY A 436 19.91 9.99 -17.32
CA GLY A 436 18.90 10.55 -16.43
C GLY A 436 17.75 11.19 -17.22
N LEU A 437 16.52 10.92 -16.81
CA LEU A 437 15.30 11.54 -17.33
C LEU A 437 14.57 12.28 -16.19
N LYS A 438 13.69 13.22 -16.53
CA LYS A 438 12.93 13.96 -15.51
C LYS A 438 11.90 13.04 -14.86
N PRO A 439 11.83 12.94 -13.52
CA PRO A 439 10.88 12.06 -12.88
C PRO A 439 9.44 12.52 -13.11
N MET A 440 8.55 11.55 -13.33
CA MET A 440 7.11 11.72 -13.43
C MET A 440 6.44 11.03 -12.24
N HIS A 441 5.96 11.83 -11.29
CA HIS A 441 5.25 11.34 -10.10
C HIS A 441 3.78 11.06 -10.38
N PHE A 442 3.15 10.23 -9.52
CA PHE A 442 1.74 9.85 -9.63
C PHE A 442 1.37 9.26 -10.99
N ALA A 443 2.35 8.64 -11.64
CA ALA A 443 2.28 8.27 -13.03
C ALA A 443 1.15 7.28 -13.32
N ARG A 444 0.74 6.47 -12.34
CA ARG A 444 -0.37 5.51 -12.47
C ARG A 444 -1.61 6.11 -13.11
N ARG A 445 -2.15 7.14 -12.46
CA ARG A 445 -3.41 7.77 -12.89
C ARG A 445 -3.21 8.47 -14.22
N ILE A 446 -2.09 9.18 -14.35
CA ILE A 446 -1.77 9.96 -15.53
C ILE A 446 -1.64 9.06 -16.77
N LEU A 447 -0.89 7.95 -16.66
CA LEU A 447 -0.71 7.00 -17.76
C LEU A 447 -2.00 6.28 -18.10
N ASN A 448 -2.78 5.83 -17.10
CA ASN A 448 -4.08 5.23 -17.40
C ASN A 448 -4.98 6.24 -18.13
N ASP A 449 -5.05 7.50 -17.68
CA ASP A 449 -5.86 8.52 -18.34
C ASP A 449 -5.36 8.86 -19.76
N LEU A 450 -4.05 8.92 -19.98
CA LEU A 450 -3.47 9.12 -21.32
C LEU A 450 -3.75 7.92 -22.24
N VAL A 451 -3.47 6.70 -21.78
CA VAL A 451 -3.65 5.45 -22.55
C VAL A 451 -5.14 5.14 -22.81
N THR A 452 -6.03 5.60 -21.94
CA THR A 452 -7.49 5.48 -22.14
C THR A 452 -8.11 6.67 -22.89
N GLY A 453 -7.34 7.71 -23.22
CA GLY A 453 -7.82 8.92 -23.90
C GLY A 453 -8.66 9.86 -23.03
N ARG A 454 -8.65 9.69 -21.71
CA ARG A 454 -9.25 10.63 -20.74
C ARG A 454 -8.41 11.91 -20.55
N ARG A 455 -7.20 11.94 -21.12
CA ARG A 455 -6.21 13.02 -21.03
C ARG A 455 -5.40 13.11 -22.34
N ASP A 456 -4.96 14.30 -22.72
CA ASP A 456 -4.30 14.58 -24.02
C ASP A 456 -3.06 15.52 -23.92
N ASP A 457 -2.17 15.23 -22.96
CA ASP A 457 -0.90 15.95 -22.77
C ASP A 457 0.23 14.96 -22.44
N PRO A 458 0.66 14.14 -23.42
CA PRO A 458 1.73 13.18 -23.21
C PRO A 458 3.07 13.88 -22.96
N ARG A 459 3.93 13.25 -22.17
CA ARG A 459 5.25 13.74 -21.78
C ARG A 459 6.31 12.76 -22.29
N ALA A 460 7.22 13.28 -23.10
CA ALA A 460 8.45 12.60 -23.48
C ALA A 460 9.60 12.93 -22.52
N ASP A 461 10.66 12.13 -22.61
CA ASP A 461 11.93 12.31 -21.88
C ASP A 461 11.75 12.36 -20.37
N VAL A 462 10.87 11.47 -19.90
CA VAL A 462 10.51 11.31 -18.49
C VAL A 462 10.87 9.92 -17.97
N ASP A 463 11.30 9.90 -16.72
CA ASP A 463 11.42 8.70 -15.91
C ASP A 463 10.10 8.47 -15.17
N ILE A 464 9.36 7.46 -15.59
CA ILE A 464 8.05 7.13 -15.04
C ILE A 464 8.28 6.36 -13.75
N LEU A 465 8.09 7.06 -12.63
CA LEU A 465 8.28 6.46 -11.31
C LEU A 465 7.02 5.66 -10.93
N SER A 466 7.25 4.42 -10.50
CA SER A 466 6.20 3.44 -10.23
C SER A 466 5.62 3.57 -8.83
N PRO A 467 4.31 3.83 -8.73
CA PRO A 467 3.50 3.25 -7.67
C PRO A 467 2.67 2.09 -8.22
N LEU A 468 3.14 0.84 -8.10
CA LEU A 468 2.39 -0.41 -8.29
C LEU A 468 1.01 -0.23 -8.97
N PHE A 469 1.00 -0.34 -10.31
CA PHE A 469 -0.16 0.02 -11.10
C PHE A 469 -1.22 -1.10 -11.09
N LEU A 470 -2.48 -0.76 -10.75
CA LEU A 470 -3.62 -1.50 -11.30
C LEU A 470 -3.84 -0.93 -12.70
N PHE A 471 -3.54 -1.74 -13.69
CA PHE A 471 -3.74 -1.48 -15.10
C PHE A 471 -5.20 -1.76 -15.46
N GLU A 472 -5.90 -0.82 -16.11
CA GLU A 472 -7.26 -1.06 -16.63
C GLU A 472 -7.18 -1.98 -17.85
N HIS A 473 -7.43 -3.28 -17.67
CA HIS A 473 -7.39 -4.27 -18.75
C HIS A 473 -8.53 -4.06 -19.76
N ARG A 474 -8.26 -3.37 -20.88
CA ARG A 474 -9.23 -3.26 -21.99
C ARG A 474 -9.08 -4.44 -22.94
N GLU A 475 -10.21 -5.04 -23.32
CA GLU A 475 -10.26 -6.18 -24.23
C GLU A 475 -9.60 -5.90 -25.59
N GLU A 476 -9.69 -4.68 -26.10
CA GLU A 476 -9.06 -4.26 -27.36
C GLU A 476 -7.52 -4.37 -27.36
N TRP A 477 -6.88 -4.41 -26.18
CA TRP A 477 -5.43 -4.56 -26.06
C TRP A 477 -4.98 -6.02 -25.92
N ARG A 478 -5.92 -6.97 -25.84
CA ARG A 478 -5.65 -8.40 -25.58
C ARG A 478 -4.56 -8.96 -26.49
N GLU A 479 -4.80 -8.94 -27.80
CA GLU A 479 -3.89 -9.55 -28.77
C GLU A 479 -2.52 -8.88 -28.73
N ARG A 480 -2.50 -7.56 -28.57
CA ARG A 480 -1.28 -6.76 -28.52
C ARG A 480 -0.43 -7.10 -27.30
N VAL A 481 -1.01 -7.08 -26.10
CA VAL A 481 -0.31 -7.41 -24.84
C VAL A 481 0.17 -8.85 -24.84
N GLN A 482 -0.68 -9.79 -25.25
CA GLN A 482 -0.30 -11.20 -25.34
C GLN A 482 0.80 -11.44 -26.40
N SER A 483 0.99 -10.54 -27.37
CA SER A 483 2.06 -10.68 -28.38
C SER A 483 3.44 -10.37 -27.83
N TRP A 484 3.55 -9.48 -26.84
CA TRP A 484 4.81 -9.08 -26.21
C TRP A 484 5.30 -10.12 -25.19
N LEU A 485 4.38 -10.69 -24.42
CA LEU A 485 4.71 -11.47 -23.22
C LEU A 485 4.77 -12.98 -23.49
N ARG A 486 5.64 -13.37 -24.43
CA ARG A 486 5.94 -14.78 -24.72
C ARG A 486 7.23 -15.19 -24.02
N PRO A 487 7.29 -16.36 -23.34
CA PRO A 487 8.54 -16.83 -22.76
C PRO A 487 9.62 -16.98 -23.82
N ARG A 488 10.87 -16.65 -23.49
CA ARG A 488 11.99 -16.83 -24.44
C ARG A 488 12.15 -18.31 -24.81
N PRO A 489 12.52 -18.61 -26.08
CA PRO A 489 12.79 -19.98 -26.52
C PRO A 489 13.83 -20.73 -25.65
N ALA A 490 14.80 -20.00 -25.09
CA ALA A 490 15.84 -20.57 -24.20
C ALA A 490 15.26 -21.26 -22.95
N TRP A 491 14.03 -20.90 -22.55
CA TRP A 491 13.37 -21.46 -21.37
C TRP A 491 12.50 -22.68 -21.69
N LEU A 492 12.11 -22.90 -22.95
CA LEU A 492 11.21 -24.00 -23.34
C LEU A 492 11.69 -25.38 -22.86
N PRO A 493 12.99 -25.73 -22.88
CA PRO A 493 13.47 -27.00 -22.34
C PRO A 493 13.16 -27.22 -20.84
N ARG A 494 12.94 -26.15 -20.07
CA ARG A 494 12.57 -26.19 -18.64
C ARG A 494 11.05 -26.11 -18.43
N LEU A 495 10.32 -25.54 -19.38
CA LEU A 495 8.89 -25.25 -19.29
C LEU A 495 8.01 -26.33 -19.93
N ASP A 496 8.30 -26.71 -21.17
CA ASP A 496 7.49 -27.65 -21.95
C ASP A 496 7.33 -29.04 -21.31
N PRO A 497 8.36 -29.63 -20.65
CA PRO A 497 8.22 -30.94 -20.02
C PRO A 497 7.08 -30.99 -18.98
N VAL A 498 6.80 -29.87 -18.30
CA VAL A 498 5.72 -29.79 -17.30
C VAL A 498 4.36 -29.99 -17.97
N MET A 499 4.09 -29.23 -19.04
CA MET A 499 2.83 -29.35 -19.78
C MET A 499 2.70 -30.70 -20.49
N GLN A 500 3.79 -31.24 -21.02
CA GLN A 500 3.78 -32.58 -21.63
C GLN A 500 3.48 -33.67 -20.61
N ALA A 501 4.02 -33.58 -19.38
CA ALA A 501 3.73 -34.54 -18.33
C ALA A 501 2.26 -34.51 -17.91
N LEU A 502 1.65 -33.33 -17.81
CA LEU A 502 0.22 -33.18 -17.51
C LEU A 502 -0.66 -33.74 -18.63
N LYS A 503 -0.35 -33.41 -19.89
CA LYS A 503 -1.09 -33.93 -21.07
C LYS A 503 -0.97 -35.44 -21.27
N ARG A 504 0.07 -36.08 -20.73
CA ARG A 504 0.16 -37.56 -20.69
C ARG A 504 -0.78 -38.17 -19.64
N ARG A 505 -1.12 -37.43 -18.58
CA ARG A 505 -2.04 -37.89 -17.52
C ARG A 505 -3.50 -37.68 -17.90
N GLY A 506 -3.83 -36.58 -18.58
CA GLY A 506 -5.20 -36.23 -18.96
C GLY A 506 -5.29 -35.39 -20.24
N ASN A 507 -6.48 -35.38 -20.86
CA ASN A 507 -6.75 -34.60 -22.06
C ASN A 507 -7.11 -33.14 -21.74
N THR A 508 -7.68 -32.90 -20.55
CA THR A 508 -8.06 -31.56 -20.08
C THR A 508 -7.21 -31.19 -18.87
N VAL A 509 -6.38 -30.15 -18.98
CA VAL A 509 -5.59 -29.62 -17.85
C VAL A 509 -6.40 -28.56 -17.12
N VAL A 510 -6.81 -28.88 -15.89
CA VAL A 510 -7.43 -27.94 -14.95
C VAL A 510 -6.35 -27.43 -14.02
N ALA A 511 -6.00 -26.15 -14.09
CA ALA A 511 -4.98 -25.56 -13.22
C ALA A 511 -5.60 -24.58 -12.23
N LEU A 512 -5.31 -24.76 -10.94
CA LEU A 512 -5.72 -23.87 -9.87
C LEU A 512 -4.48 -23.21 -9.26
N HIS A 513 -4.55 -21.90 -9.08
CA HIS A 513 -3.63 -21.18 -8.21
C HIS A 513 -4.26 -21.00 -6.84
N ILE A 514 -3.58 -21.47 -5.79
CA ILE A 514 -3.97 -21.29 -4.38
C ILE A 514 -2.88 -20.47 -3.69
N ARG A 515 -3.26 -19.41 -2.98
CA ARG A 515 -2.30 -18.54 -2.27
C ARG A 515 -2.71 -18.39 -0.81
N ARG A 516 -1.78 -18.65 0.11
CA ARG A 516 -2.00 -18.59 1.56
C ARG A 516 -0.91 -17.78 2.28
N GLY A 517 0.36 -17.93 1.90
CA GLY A 517 1.52 -17.64 2.74
C GLY A 517 1.66 -16.20 3.23
N ASP A 518 1.83 -15.24 2.32
CA ASP A 518 2.01 -13.82 2.67
C ASP A 518 0.70 -13.11 3.01
N PHE A 519 -0.44 -13.66 2.57
CA PHE A 519 -1.75 -13.03 2.74
C PHE A 519 -2.22 -12.97 4.19
N VAL A 520 -1.81 -13.94 5.01
CA VAL A 520 -2.06 -13.93 6.46
C VAL A 520 -1.41 -12.71 7.12
N TRP A 521 -0.19 -12.35 6.71
CA TRP A 521 0.57 -11.23 7.26
C TRP A 521 -0.05 -9.88 6.87
N PHE A 522 -0.56 -9.78 5.64
CA PHE A 522 -1.14 -8.55 5.08
C PHE A 522 -2.67 -8.46 5.22
N ARG A 523 -3.31 -9.42 5.92
CA ARG A 523 -4.78 -9.51 6.13
C ARG A 523 -5.59 -9.47 4.82
N TYR A 524 -5.03 -9.99 3.73
CA TYR A 524 -5.76 -10.13 2.48
C TYR A 524 -6.85 -11.20 2.61
N THR A 525 -7.87 -11.13 1.76
CA THR A 525 -8.92 -12.14 1.73
C THR A 525 -8.35 -13.43 1.16
N ILE A 526 -8.28 -14.46 2.00
CA ILE A 526 -7.89 -15.80 1.59
C ILE A 526 -9.14 -16.56 1.18
N THR A 527 -9.10 -17.20 0.00
CA THR A 527 -10.22 -18.01 -0.49
C THR A 527 -10.21 -19.38 0.20
N GLU A 528 -11.39 -19.82 0.65
CA GLU A 528 -11.56 -21.17 1.19
C GLU A 528 -11.43 -22.20 0.06
N THR A 529 -10.58 -23.21 0.26
CA THR A 529 -10.32 -24.30 -0.70
C THR A 529 -11.59 -25.12 -0.97
N SER A 530 -12.47 -25.24 0.02
CA SER A 530 -13.78 -25.90 -0.11
C SER A 530 -14.63 -25.33 -1.25
N TRP A 531 -14.53 -24.03 -1.54
CA TRP A 531 -15.30 -23.43 -2.64
C TRP A 531 -14.85 -23.97 -4.00
N TYR A 532 -13.54 -24.13 -4.21
CA TYR A 532 -13.01 -24.76 -5.42
C TYR A 532 -13.33 -26.24 -5.47
N VAL A 533 -13.27 -26.96 -4.35
CA VAL A 533 -13.62 -28.38 -4.29
C VAL A 533 -15.07 -28.60 -4.69
N ASP A 534 -16.01 -27.82 -4.16
CA ASP A 534 -17.42 -27.95 -4.49
C ASP A 534 -17.71 -27.59 -5.95
N TRP A 535 -17.07 -26.54 -6.47
CA TRP A 535 -17.14 -26.20 -7.89
C TRP A 535 -16.56 -27.31 -8.79
N LEU A 536 -15.40 -27.86 -8.43
CA LEU A 536 -14.79 -28.97 -9.15
C LEU A 536 -15.70 -30.20 -9.13
N ARG A 537 -16.38 -30.53 -8.03
CA ARG A 537 -17.33 -31.68 -7.99
C ARG A 537 -18.42 -31.56 -9.05
N ALA A 538 -18.89 -30.34 -9.33
CA ALA A 538 -19.89 -30.09 -10.36
C ALA A 538 -19.30 -30.15 -11.78
N LEU A 539 -18.10 -29.61 -11.99
CA LEU A 539 -17.45 -29.53 -13.30
C LEU A 539 -16.77 -30.85 -13.73
N TRP A 540 -16.11 -31.55 -12.80
CA TRP A 540 -15.22 -32.67 -13.08
C TRP A 540 -15.83 -33.78 -13.95
N PRO A 541 -17.09 -34.22 -13.72
CA PRO A 541 -17.71 -35.27 -14.54
C PRO A 541 -17.98 -34.85 -15.99
N THR A 542 -17.92 -33.55 -16.31
CA THR A 542 -18.19 -33.03 -17.67
C THR A 542 -16.91 -32.89 -18.51
N LEU A 543 -15.73 -33.11 -17.92
CA LEU A 543 -14.45 -32.92 -18.59
C LEU A 543 -13.92 -34.23 -19.18
N ASP A 544 -13.25 -34.16 -20.33
CA ASP A 544 -12.59 -35.32 -20.93
C ASP A 544 -11.26 -35.59 -20.23
N ARG A 545 -11.19 -36.71 -19.49
CA ARG A 545 -10.02 -37.19 -18.75
C ARG A 545 -9.24 -36.05 -18.06
N PRO A 546 -9.86 -35.33 -17.13
CA PRO A 546 -9.24 -34.16 -16.50
C PRO A 546 -8.04 -34.54 -15.63
N VAL A 547 -7.04 -33.65 -15.60
CA VAL A 547 -5.94 -33.66 -14.62
C VAL A 547 -5.94 -32.34 -13.86
N LEU A 548 -5.88 -32.40 -12.54
CA LEU A 548 -5.84 -31.21 -11.68
C LEU A 548 -4.38 -30.87 -11.38
N TYR A 549 -3.97 -29.67 -11.74
CA TYR A 549 -2.70 -29.08 -11.33
C TYR A 549 -2.93 -28.01 -10.28
N ILE A 550 -2.16 -28.04 -9.18
CA ILE A 550 -2.23 -27.02 -8.12
C ILE A 550 -0.89 -26.29 -8.04
N ALA A 551 -0.90 -25.02 -8.43
CA ALA A 551 0.17 -24.07 -8.15
C ALA A 551 -0.10 -23.39 -6.81
N THR A 552 0.74 -23.62 -5.80
CA THR A 552 0.50 -23.09 -4.45
C THR A 552 1.79 -22.71 -3.72
N ASP A 553 1.72 -21.65 -2.93
CA ASP A 553 2.77 -21.28 -1.97
C ASP A 553 2.65 -22.03 -0.62
N ASP A 554 1.59 -22.84 -0.47
CA ASP A 554 1.33 -23.69 0.68
C ASP A 554 0.97 -25.12 0.22
N PRO A 555 1.96 -26.03 0.11
CA PRO A 555 1.74 -27.39 -0.34
C PRO A 555 0.71 -28.19 0.47
N ALA A 556 0.46 -27.82 1.74
CA ALA A 556 -0.55 -28.51 2.55
C ALA A 556 -1.97 -28.36 1.99
N THR A 557 -2.23 -27.28 1.24
CA THR A 557 -3.54 -27.06 0.59
C THR A 557 -3.85 -28.06 -0.52
N ILE A 558 -2.86 -28.82 -1.01
CA ILE A 558 -3.07 -29.84 -2.05
C ILE A 558 -3.96 -30.96 -1.52
N ASP A 559 -3.84 -31.31 -0.24
CA ASP A 559 -4.59 -32.41 0.39
C ASP A 559 -6.11 -32.15 0.39
N ASP A 560 -6.54 -30.89 0.43
CA ASP A 560 -7.94 -30.50 0.34
C ASP A 560 -8.60 -30.98 -0.97
N PHE A 561 -7.80 -31.22 -2.01
CA PHE A 561 -8.24 -31.64 -3.34
C PHE A 561 -8.04 -33.12 -3.61
N ALA A 562 -7.73 -33.93 -2.60
CA ALA A 562 -7.39 -35.36 -2.76
C ALA A 562 -8.41 -36.16 -3.60
N ALA A 563 -9.70 -35.79 -3.57
CA ALA A 563 -10.75 -36.41 -4.38
C ALA A 563 -10.53 -36.35 -5.91
N PHE A 564 -9.64 -35.46 -6.37
CA PHE A 564 -9.33 -35.23 -7.79
C PHE A 564 -7.92 -35.69 -8.19
N ALA A 565 -7.20 -36.38 -7.30
CA ALA A 565 -5.82 -36.82 -7.50
C ALA A 565 -4.90 -35.69 -8.05
N PRO A 566 -4.78 -34.57 -7.30
CA PRO A 566 -4.05 -33.39 -7.76
C PRO A 566 -2.57 -33.70 -8.00
N VAL A 567 -1.98 -32.94 -8.92
CA VAL A 567 -0.57 -33.00 -9.27
C VAL A 567 0.06 -31.65 -8.98
N SER A 568 1.22 -31.65 -8.32
CA SER A 568 2.07 -30.47 -8.16
C SER A 568 3.36 -30.60 -8.96
N LEU A 569 4.09 -29.49 -9.11
CA LEU A 569 5.45 -29.52 -9.66
C LEU A 569 6.36 -30.47 -8.87
N GLY A 570 6.20 -30.51 -7.54
CA GLY A 570 6.96 -31.40 -6.65
C GLY A 570 6.70 -32.87 -6.93
N ASP A 571 5.46 -33.25 -7.26
CA ASP A 571 5.12 -34.63 -7.64
C ASP A 571 5.71 -35.00 -8.99
N LEU A 572 5.61 -34.11 -9.98
CA LEU A 572 6.21 -34.32 -11.30
C LEU A 572 7.73 -34.49 -11.22
N ALA A 573 8.38 -33.73 -10.34
CA ALA A 573 9.81 -33.86 -10.07
C ALA A 573 10.15 -35.17 -9.36
N ARG A 574 9.37 -35.56 -8.34
CA ARG A 574 9.54 -36.83 -7.62
C ARG A 574 9.43 -38.05 -8.55
N ASP A 575 8.55 -37.95 -9.54
CA ASP A 575 8.34 -38.98 -10.56
C ASP A 575 9.41 -38.94 -11.69
N GLY A 576 10.39 -38.03 -11.61
CA GLY A 576 11.45 -37.89 -12.62
C GLY A 576 10.96 -37.38 -13.98
N LEU A 577 9.77 -36.77 -14.04
CA LEU A 577 9.16 -36.28 -15.28
C LEU A 577 9.59 -34.86 -15.64
N VAL A 578 10.04 -34.09 -14.63
CA VAL A 578 10.44 -32.69 -14.75
C VAL A 578 11.65 -32.45 -13.85
N GLU A 579 12.63 -31.68 -14.32
CA GLU A 579 13.71 -31.18 -13.46
C GLU A 579 13.24 -29.89 -12.73
N PRO A 580 13.29 -29.83 -11.39
CA PRO A 580 13.00 -28.62 -10.66
C PRO A 580 13.88 -27.46 -11.11
N TRP A 581 13.29 -26.29 -11.34
CA TRP A 581 14.06 -25.08 -11.57
C TRP A 581 14.30 -24.36 -10.25
N THR A 582 15.27 -24.83 -9.47
CA THR A 582 15.50 -24.38 -8.08
C THR A 582 15.49 -22.85 -7.93
N GLY A 583 14.54 -22.33 -7.14
CA GLY A 583 14.35 -20.89 -6.89
C GLY A 583 13.57 -20.14 -7.98
N LEU A 584 13.16 -20.83 -9.04
CA LEU A 584 12.43 -20.34 -10.21
C LEU A 584 11.22 -21.24 -10.56
N GLU A 585 10.80 -22.10 -9.62
CA GLU A 585 9.66 -23.02 -9.76
C GLU A 585 8.38 -22.26 -10.10
N PHE A 586 8.22 -21.05 -9.56
CA PHE A 586 7.10 -20.18 -9.88
C PHE A 586 7.04 -19.86 -11.39
N LEU A 587 8.14 -19.85 -12.14
CA LEU A 587 8.07 -19.65 -13.60
C LEU A 587 7.54 -20.91 -14.33
N GLN A 588 7.76 -22.10 -13.76
CA GLN A 588 7.18 -23.35 -14.24
C GLN A 588 5.68 -23.41 -13.93
N ASP A 589 5.28 -23.07 -12.69
CA ASP A 589 3.87 -22.92 -12.32
C ASP A 589 3.16 -21.90 -13.20
N PHE A 590 3.78 -20.74 -13.43
CA PHE A 590 3.22 -19.67 -14.24
C PHE A 590 2.98 -20.14 -15.67
N HIS A 591 3.93 -20.91 -16.22
CA HIS A 591 3.80 -21.49 -17.55
C HIS A 591 2.62 -22.48 -17.63
N VAL A 592 2.38 -23.30 -16.60
CA VAL A 592 1.20 -24.18 -16.56
C VAL A 592 -0.08 -23.36 -16.55
N LEU A 593 -0.18 -22.35 -15.67
CA LEU A 593 -1.37 -21.49 -15.58
C LEU A 593 -1.65 -20.76 -16.91
N MET A 594 -0.63 -20.32 -17.63
CA MET A 594 -0.76 -19.70 -18.95
C MET A 594 -1.19 -20.66 -20.08
N ASN A 595 -1.10 -21.98 -19.88
CA ASN A 595 -1.34 -22.97 -20.93
C ASN A 595 -2.41 -24.02 -20.58
N ALA A 596 -3.07 -23.89 -19.42
CA ALA A 596 -4.16 -24.76 -18.99
C ALA A 596 -5.44 -24.56 -19.82
N ASP A 597 -6.28 -25.59 -19.90
CA ASP A 597 -7.58 -25.57 -20.59
C ASP A 597 -8.68 -24.98 -19.71
N VAL A 598 -8.57 -25.15 -18.38
CA VAL A 598 -9.40 -24.49 -17.37
C VAL A 598 -8.50 -23.87 -16.31
N LEU A 599 -8.71 -22.59 -15.98
CA LEU A 599 -7.87 -21.86 -15.03
C LEU A 599 -8.70 -21.24 -13.90
N GLY A 600 -8.37 -21.61 -12.66
CA GLY A 600 -8.87 -20.95 -11.46
C GLY A 600 -7.82 -20.06 -10.82
N VAL A 601 -8.18 -18.80 -10.57
CA VAL A 601 -7.30 -17.80 -9.93
C VAL A 601 -7.62 -17.64 -8.44
N SER A 602 -6.66 -17.19 -7.63
CA SER A 602 -6.94 -16.79 -6.24
C SER A 602 -7.41 -15.33 -6.17
N ALA A 603 -8.23 -15.02 -5.17
CA ALA A 603 -8.61 -13.64 -4.86
C ALA A 603 -7.36 -12.76 -4.64
N GLN A 604 -7.36 -11.56 -5.22
CA GLN A 604 -6.30 -10.55 -5.06
C GLN A 604 -4.88 -11.01 -5.47
N SER A 605 -4.75 -12.11 -6.22
CA SER A 605 -3.45 -12.59 -6.72
C SER A 605 -3.14 -12.04 -8.11
N GLY A 606 -2.32 -10.98 -8.18
CA GLY A 606 -1.83 -10.44 -9.45
C GLY A 606 -1.09 -11.47 -10.31
N TYR A 607 -0.50 -12.50 -9.68
CA TYR A 607 0.20 -13.58 -10.37
C TYR A 607 -0.72 -14.48 -11.20
N SER A 608 -1.80 -14.99 -10.60
CA SER A 608 -2.76 -15.81 -11.33
C SER A 608 -3.65 -14.97 -12.25
N GLN A 609 -3.92 -13.71 -11.91
CA GLN A 609 -4.59 -12.76 -12.81
C GLN A 609 -3.77 -12.51 -14.07
N LEU A 610 -2.45 -12.29 -13.95
CA LEU A 610 -1.58 -12.15 -15.10
C LEU A 610 -1.54 -13.43 -15.94
N ALA A 611 -1.46 -14.60 -15.32
CA ALA A 611 -1.50 -15.87 -16.06
C ALA A 611 -2.81 -16.00 -16.86
N ALA A 612 -3.95 -15.63 -16.27
CA ALA A 612 -5.23 -15.63 -16.94
C ALA A 612 -5.31 -14.64 -18.12
N LEU A 613 -4.72 -13.45 -17.98
CA LEU A 613 -4.62 -12.48 -19.07
C LEU A 613 -3.79 -13.02 -20.25
N LEU A 614 -2.73 -13.76 -19.96
CA LEU A 614 -1.81 -14.29 -20.97
C LEU A 614 -2.23 -15.66 -21.54
N ASN A 615 -3.16 -16.36 -20.90
CA ASN A 615 -3.63 -17.66 -21.36
C ASN A 615 -4.50 -17.51 -22.62
N ARG A 616 -4.07 -18.18 -23.70
CA ARG A 616 -4.76 -18.20 -25.00
C ARG A 616 -5.56 -19.49 -25.25
N ASN A 617 -5.39 -20.49 -24.38
CA ASN A 617 -5.90 -21.84 -24.57
C ASN A 617 -7.14 -22.13 -23.73
N ALA A 618 -7.27 -21.47 -22.57
CA ALA A 618 -8.33 -21.78 -21.62
C ALA A 618 -9.71 -21.47 -22.20
N CYS A 619 -10.60 -22.45 -22.10
CA CYS A 619 -12.01 -22.30 -22.46
C CYS A 619 -12.87 -21.81 -21.29
N LEU A 620 -12.35 -21.91 -20.06
CA LEU A 620 -13.04 -21.47 -18.85
C LEU A 620 -12.05 -20.85 -17.85
N PHE A 621 -12.38 -19.64 -17.39
CA PHE A 621 -11.71 -18.96 -16.29
C PHE A 621 -12.66 -18.85 -15.11
N VAL A 622 -12.17 -19.11 -13.90
CA VAL A 622 -12.97 -18.97 -12.68
C VAL A 622 -12.24 -18.20 -11.58
N GLU A 623 -13.01 -17.47 -10.78
CA GLU A 623 -12.52 -16.68 -9.66
C GLU A 623 -13.41 -16.85 -8.41
N PRO A 624 -12.90 -16.51 -7.22
CA PRO A 624 -13.69 -16.52 -6.00
C PRO A 624 -14.70 -15.38 -5.94
N ASP A 625 -15.94 -15.70 -5.59
CA ASP A 625 -16.95 -14.74 -5.17
C ASP A 625 -17.08 -14.78 -3.65
N ALA A 626 -16.41 -13.85 -2.97
CA ALA A 626 -16.42 -13.80 -1.52
C ALA A 626 -17.81 -13.50 -0.93
N ALA A 627 -18.67 -12.77 -1.66
CA ALA A 627 -20.00 -12.44 -1.19
C ALA A 627 -20.94 -13.65 -1.27
N ALA A 628 -20.85 -14.41 -2.36
CA ALA A 628 -21.63 -15.63 -2.55
C ALA A 628 -20.96 -16.88 -1.94
N ARG A 629 -19.72 -16.78 -1.46
CA ARG A 629 -18.91 -17.87 -0.88
C ARG A 629 -18.79 -19.08 -1.82
N GLN A 630 -18.52 -18.81 -3.10
CA GLN A 630 -18.43 -19.83 -4.15
C GLN A 630 -17.39 -19.44 -5.21
N ILE A 631 -17.14 -20.34 -6.15
CA ILE A 631 -16.35 -20.07 -7.36
C ILE A 631 -17.30 -19.75 -8.52
N ARG A 632 -16.99 -18.70 -9.28
CA ARG A 632 -17.79 -18.29 -10.44
C ARG A 632 -16.94 -18.10 -11.70
N PRO A 633 -17.52 -18.29 -12.90
CA PRO A 633 -16.88 -17.89 -14.14
C PRO A 633 -16.64 -16.38 -14.22
N TYR A 634 -15.59 -15.98 -14.93
CA TYR A 634 -15.31 -14.59 -15.26
C TYR A 634 -14.53 -14.48 -16.59
N SER A 635 -14.40 -13.26 -17.12
CA SER A 635 -13.54 -12.99 -18.27
C SER A 635 -12.35 -12.13 -17.83
N PRO A 636 -11.10 -12.57 -18.04
CA PRO A 636 -9.90 -11.85 -17.58
C PRO A 636 -9.74 -10.44 -18.15
N TRP A 637 -10.32 -10.19 -19.33
CA TRP A 637 -10.16 -8.94 -20.09
C TRP A 637 -11.37 -8.00 -20.00
N THR A 638 -12.39 -8.38 -19.22
CA THR A 638 -13.50 -7.49 -18.89
C THR A 638 -13.33 -7.05 -17.45
N SER A 639 -13.12 -5.76 -17.21
CA SER A 639 -13.17 -5.23 -15.85
C SER A 639 -14.50 -5.65 -15.20
N PRO A 640 -14.51 -6.08 -13.93
CA PRO A 640 -15.74 -6.22 -13.19
C PRO A 640 -16.46 -4.88 -13.28
N SER A 641 -17.66 -4.87 -13.83
CA SER A 641 -18.48 -3.67 -13.95
C SER A 641 -18.63 -3.01 -12.56
N GLY A 642 -17.87 -1.95 -12.33
CA GLY A 642 -18.03 -1.06 -11.19
C GLY A 642 -17.43 -1.55 -9.85
N THR A 643 -16.12 -1.44 -9.71
CA THR A 643 -15.55 -1.01 -8.40
C THR A 643 -14.42 -0.02 -8.67
N PRO A 644 -14.50 1.21 -8.13
CA PRO A 644 -13.48 2.25 -8.32
C PRO A 644 -12.14 1.92 -7.66
#